data_AF-A0A6J6XII2-F1
#
_entry.id   AF-A0A6J6XII2-F1
#
_cell.length_a   1.000
_cell.length_b   1.000
_cell.length_c   1.000
_cell.angle_alpha   90.00
_cell.angle_beta   90.00
_cell.angle_gamma   90.00
#
_symmetry.space_group_name_H-M   'P 1'
#
loop_
_entity.id
_entity.type
_entity.pdbx_description
1 polymer ?
#
loop_
_entity_poly.entity_id
_entity_poly.type
_entity_poly.pdbx_seq_one_letter_code
_entity_poly.pdbx_strand_id
1 'polypeptide(L)'
;MKQIRERAQRELDRIQEVWTRFKNLKVQDLEGDENLYREMRDRFGMYFKGAMGAAAIQARLRTFDLQSEFDKLNDLSQTGKGQKKTRAIKRLKVVNSFLNTSNAPESMVLDCVPVIPPDLRPMVQLDGGRFATSDLNDLYRRVINRNNRLKRLVDLGAPEIIVNNEKRMLQEAVDALFDNGRRGRPVTGPGNRPLKSLSDMLKGKQGRFRQNLLGKRVDYSGRSVIVVGPQLKLHQCGLPKQMALELFKPFVMKRLVDLNHAQNIKSAKRMVERSRAVVWDVLEEVIAEHPVLLNRAPTLHRLGIQAFEPQLIEGKAIQIHPLVCTAFNADFDGDQMAVHVPLSAEAQAEARILMLSSNNILSPASGRPLTAPTQDMVLGLYYLTSLRENELGEGRIFSSISEALMAHDQNSVSLQAKVKIRIAENGVIATRETTLGRALFNEVLPEGFPYVDYDVTKKLLGLIVDNLAEGYPKVVVANVLDGLKELGFHWATRAGATIGIEDFVTPSRKLEILESYETRADKVQSQYEKGLITDDERRQELIEIWTQATNEVAKEMEENFPRTNPVWMMVYSGARGNMMQIRQIAGMRGLVANPKGEIIPRPIKSNFREGLSVLEYFISTHGARKGLADTALRTADSGYLTRRLCDVAQDVIIREEDCGTERGLMAAIATKSSTGALTRDEHVETSIYGRTLAEDISVAGKVLVAAGTDLGDRIIDVLVAAGVAEVKVRSVLTCDSKVGQCGKCYGRSMATGKIVDVGEAVGIIAAQSIGEPGTQLTMRTFHTGGAMLSGETQITHGLPRIVELFEARTPKGVAPIAETAGVVSFLEDAKGKKIIVTPDDGSEAVAYPITRRQKLKVEDGQRVTVGEVMVVGAIDPKQVLRILGPRQTQIHLVNEIQEVYRSQGVNIHDKHIEIIVRQMLKRITVLEPGDADMLPGELVDRLRFEAENRKAVAAGGKAASGRPELMGITKASLATESWLSAASFQETTRVLTDAALSEKSDPLLGLKENVIIGKLIPAGTGLARYRNVRVEPTEEAKAAVYAAYDEYDFTPFEQSGSGEAIRLDEFESDARGK
;
A
#
# COMPACT_ATOMS: atom_id res chain seq x y z
N MET A 1 -24.37 3.32 83.34
CA MET A 1 -25.50 2.52 82.81
C MET A 1 -25.70 2.67 81.30
N LYS A 2 -25.91 3.89 80.77
CA LYS A 2 -26.13 4.10 79.31
C LYS A 2 -24.97 3.60 78.42
N GLN A 3 -23.72 3.94 78.77
CA GLN A 3 -22.52 3.45 78.07
C GLN A 3 -22.37 1.92 78.10
N ILE A 4 -22.80 1.26 79.18
CA ILE A 4 -22.74 -0.21 79.30
C ILE A 4 -23.78 -0.85 78.39
N ARG A 5 -25.00 -0.29 78.34
CA ARG A 5 -26.06 -0.71 77.39
C ARG A 5 -25.66 -0.48 75.94
N GLU A 6 -25.09 0.68 75.61
CA GLU A 6 -24.62 0.96 74.25
C GLU A 6 -23.47 0.04 73.83
N ARG A 7 -22.56 -0.30 74.75
CA ARG A 7 -21.49 -1.27 74.49
C ARG A 7 -22.04 -2.68 74.24
N ALA A 8 -22.96 -3.14 75.09
CA ALA A 8 -23.60 -4.45 74.93
C ALA A 8 -24.45 -4.53 73.66
N GLN A 9 -25.14 -3.45 73.29
CA GLN A 9 -25.92 -3.38 72.05
C GLN A 9 -25.02 -3.45 70.82
N ARG A 10 -23.91 -2.72 70.79
CA ARG A 10 -22.92 -2.81 69.70
C ARG A 10 -22.33 -4.21 69.57
N GLU A 11 -22.13 -4.91 70.68
CA GLU A 11 -21.62 -6.28 70.69
C GLU A 11 -22.67 -7.27 70.15
N LEU A 12 -23.95 -7.09 70.50
CA LEU A 12 -25.06 -7.85 69.93
C LEU A 12 -25.22 -7.60 68.43
N ASP A 13 -25.22 -6.34 68.00
CA ASP A 13 -25.35 -5.96 66.59
C ASP A 13 -24.23 -6.58 65.75
N ARG A 14 -23.01 -6.61 66.30
CA ARG A 14 -21.83 -7.19 65.64
C ARG A 14 -21.88 -8.72 65.55
N ILE A 15 -22.33 -9.41 66.60
CA ILE A 15 -22.56 -10.86 66.55
C ILE A 15 -23.65 -11.19 65.52
N GLN A 16 -24.70 -10.37 65.44
CA GLN A 16 -25.77 -10.53 64.48
C GLN A 16 -25.27 -10.33 63.04
N GLU A 17 -24.39 -9.36 62.81
CA GLU A 17 -23.71 -9.13 61.53
C GLU A 17 -22.83 -10.32 61.13
N VAL A 18 -21.98 -10.81 62.03
CA VAL A 18 -21.13 -12.01 61.84
C VAL A 18 -21.98 -13.23 61.47
N TRP A 19 -23.08 -13.47 62.19
CA TRP A 19 -23.98 -14.58 61.91
C TRP A 19 -24.70 -14.44 60.57
N THR A 20 -25.20 -13.24 60.27
CA THR A 20 -25.89 -12.96 59.01
C THR A 20 -24.95 -13.14 57.82
N ARG A 21 -23.69 -12.72 57.97
CA ARG A 21 -22.69 -12.86 56.91
C ARG A 21 -22.29 -14.30 56.69
N PHE A 22 -22.02 -15.05 57.76
CA PHE A 22 -21.72 -16.47 57.68
C PHE A 22 -22.85 -17.28 57.03
N LYS A 23 -24.10 -17.03 57.42
CA LYS A 23 -25.27 -17.73 56.86
C LYS A 23 -25.44 -17.52 55.35
N ASN A 24 -25.08 -16.34 54.85
CA ASN A 24 -25.19 -15.98 53.44
C ASN A 24 -23.90 -16.19 52.63
N LEU A 25 -22.87 -16.79 53.24
CA LEU A 25 -21.56 -16.94 52.63
C LEU A 25 -21.64 -17.83 51.38
N LYS A 26 -21.20 -17.29 50.24
CA LYS A 26 -21.06 -18.04 48.99
C LYS A 26 -19.60 -18.16 48.59
N VAL A 27 -19.30 -19.21 47.83
CA VAL A 27 -17.98 -19.35 47.18
C VAL A 27 -17.80 -18.15 46.24
N GLN A 28 -16.66 -17.44 46.36
CA GLN A 28 -16.31 -16.17 45.69
C GLN A 28 -16.79 -14.87 46.37
N ASP A 29 -17.41 -14.94 47.54
CA ASP A 29 -17.71 -13.73 48.31
C ASP A 29 -16.41 -13.02 48.74
N LEU A 30 -16.30 -11.74 48.43
CA LEU A 30 -15.25 -10.86 48.92
C LEU A 30 -15.71 -10.25 50.25
N GLU A 31 -14.84 -10.30 51.26
CA GLU A 31 -15.06 -9.65 52.55
C GLU A 31 -14.08 -8.50 52.73
N GLY A 32 -14.60 -7.29 52.95
CA GLY A 32 -13.82 -6.06 53.05
C GLY A 32 -13.45 -5.70 54.49
N ASP A 33 -14.22 -6.17 55.47
CA ASP A 33 -13.96 -5.93 56.89
C ASP A 33 -13.05 -7.03 57.47
N GLU A 34 -11.80 -6.67 57.74
CA GLU A 34 -10.80 -7.58 58.32
C GLU A 34 -11.20 -8.06 59.72
N ASN A 35 -11.87 -7.21 60.52
CA ASN A 35 -12.28 -7.60 61.86
C ASN A 35 -13.46 -8.57 61.81
N LEU A 36 -14.42 -8.34 60.90
CA LEU A 36 -15.53 -9.26 60.66
C LEU A 36 -15.01 -10.62 60.18
N TYR A 37 -14.05 -10.63 59.24
CA TYR A 37 -13.41 -11.87 58.77
C TYR A 37 -12.67 -12.62 59.89
N ARG A 38 -11.95 -11.90 60.76
CA ARG A 38 -11.27 -12.51 61.94
C ARG A 38 -12.29 -13.14 62.89
N GLU A 39 -13.34 -12.42 63.28
CA GLU A 39 -14.38 -12.94 64.16
C GLU A 39 -15.13 -14.14 63.54
N MET A 40 -15.39 -14.10 62.22
CA MET A 40 -15.94 -15.23 61.47
C MET A 40 -14.99 -16.43 61.47
N ARG A 41 -13.68 -16.21 61.29
CA ARG A 41 -12.67 -17.26 61.29
C ARG A 41 -12.51 -17.89 62.67
N ASP A 42 -12.54 -17.09 63.73
CA ASP A 42 -12.41 -17.55 65.12
C ASP A 42 -13.62 -18.41 65.53
N ARG A 43 -14.83 -18.02 65.12
CA ARG A 43 -16.07 -18.74 65.46
C ARG A 43 -16.43 -19.88 64.51
N PHE A 44 -16.20 -19.71 63.22
CA PHE A 44 -16.70 -20.60 62.16
C PHE A 44 -15.63 -21.08 61.18
N GLY A 45 -14.33 -20.90 61.47
CA GLY A 45 -13.22 -21.19 60.56
C GLY A 45 -13.08 -22.64 60.11
N MET A 46 -13.79 -23.59 60.74
CA MET A 46 -13.85 -24.98 60.27
C MET A 46 -14.72 -25.16 59.02
N TYR A 47 -15.70 -24.27 58.80
CA TYR A 47 -16.71 -24.42 57.75
C TYR A 47 -16.35 -23.70 56.44
N PHE A 48 -15.43 -22.75 56.48
CA PHE A 48 -15.00 -22.01 55.31
C PHE A 48 -13.48 -21.81 55.31
N LYS A 49 -12.89 -21.73 54.11
CA LYS A 49 -11.49 -21.37 53.93
C LYS A 49 -11.40 -20.03 53.21
N GLY A 50 -10.95 -19.01 53.91
CA GLY A 50 -10.59 -17.72 53.32
C GLY A 50 -9.10 -17.66 53.01
N ALA A 51 -8.76 -17.07 51.88
CA ALA A 51 -7.40 -16.75 51.47
C ALA A 51 -7.37 -15.33 50.91
N MET A 52 -6.19 -14.71 50.87
CA MET A 52 -6.01 -13.35 50.34
C MET A 52 -4.94 -13.31 49.25
N GLY A 53 -5.08 -12.37 48.32
CA GLY A 53 -4.10 -12.10 47.26
C GLY A 53 -4.05 -13.18 46.19
N ALA A 54 -2.88 -13.32 45.54
CA ALA A 54 -2.68 -14.26 44.43
C ALA A 54 -2.93 -15.73 44.84
N ALA A 55 -2.61 -16.10 46.09
CA ALA A 55 -2.86 -17.45 46.61
C ALA A 55 -4.36 -17.81 46.63
N ALA A 56 -5.24 -16.84 46.92
CA ALA A 56 -6.69 -17.05 46.87
C ALA A 56 -7.18 -17.33 45.45
N ILE A 57 -6.64 -16.59 44.47
CA ILE A 57 -6.95 -16.75 43.05
C ILE A 57 -6.48 -18.13 42.57
N GLN A 58 -5.23 -18.50 42.89
CA GLN A 58 -4.66 -19.81 42.52
C GLN A 58 -5.47 -20.98 43.11
N ALA A 59 -5.82 -20.91 44.40
CA ALA A 59 -6.64 -21.92 45.06
C ALA A 59 -8.04 -22.03 44.43
N ARG A 60 -8.63 -20.89 44.03
CA ARG A 60 -9.92 -20.92 43.34
C ARG A 60 -9.81 -21.56 41.96
N LEU A 61 -8.77 -21.22 41.18
CA LEU A 61 -8.55 -21.78 39.85
C LEU A 61 -8.35 -23.30 39.89
N ARG A 62 -7.60 -23.82 40.87
CA ARG A 62 -7.42 -25.28 41.08
C ARG A 62 -8.71 -26.03 41.44
N THR A 63 -9.63 -25.36 42.12
CA THR A 63 -10.92 -25.95 42.55
C THR A 63 -12.07 -25.58 41.59
N PHE A 64 -11.76 -24.95 40.46
CA PHE A 64 -12.76 -24.47 39.52
C PHE A 64 -13.12 -25.59 38.54
N ASP A 65 -14.36 -26.06 38.60
CA ASP A 65 -14.88 -27.03 37.65
C ASP A 65 -15.24 -26.33 36.32
N LEU A 66 -14.36 -26.48 35.34
CA LEU A 66 -14.53 -25.90 34.01
C LEU A 66 -15.67 -26.56 33.24
N GLN A 67 -15.90 -27.86 33.40
CA GLN A 67 -16.93 -28.59 32.66
C GLN A 67 -18.33 -28.17 33.12
N SER A 68 -18.56 -28.15 34.45
CA SER A 68 -19.84 -27.70 34.99
C SER A 68 -20.15 -26.24 34.63
N GLU A 69 -19.13 -25.37 34.57
CA GLU A 69 -19.33 -23.98 34.16
C GLU A 69 -19.59 -23.87 32.64
N PHE A 70 -18.95 -24.71 31.82
CA PHE A 70 -19.21 -24.78 30.37
C PHE A 70 -20.67 -25.13 30.09
N ASP A 71 -21.19 -26.19 30.70
CA ASP A 71 -22.57 -26.65 30.49
C ASP A 71 -23.58 -25.55 30.87
N LYS A 72 -23.38 -24.91 32.04
CA LYS A 72 -24.22 -23.78 32.48
C LYS A 72 -24.18 -22.60 31.52
N LEU A 73 -22.99 -22.24 31.05
CA LEU A 73 -22.82 -21.13 30.11
C LEU A 73 -23.41 -21.46 28.74
N ASN A 74 -23.34 -22.71 28.32
CA ASN A 74 -23.93 -23.19 27.07
C ASN A 74 -25.45 -23.08 27.11
N ASP A 75 -26.08 -23.57 28.18
CA ASP A 75 -27.52 -23.44 28.42
C ASP A 75 -27.97 -21.97 28.48
N LEU A 76 -27.20 -21.13 29.19
CA LEU A 76 -27.45 -19.68 29.26
C LEU A 76 -27.27 -18.99 27.91
N SER A 77 -26.43 -19.51 27.02
CA SER A 77 -26.24 -18.96 25.68
C SER A 77 -27.45 -19.26 24.77
N GLN A 78 -28.11 -20.41 24.97
CA GLN A 78 -29.30 -20.82 24.24
C GLN A 78 -30.57 -20.16 24.79
N THR A 79 -30.76 -20.18 26.11
CA THR A 79 -32.00 -19.73 26.78
C THR A 79 -31.97 -18.25 27.17
N GLY A 80 -30.79 -17.67 27.39
CA GLY A 80 -30.63 -16.31 27.89
C GLY A 80 -30.98 -15.24 26.87
N LYS A 81 -31.54 -14.11 27.33
CA LYS A 81 -31.86 -12.95 26.50
C LYS A 81 -30.96 -11.73 26.79
N GLY A 82 -30.69 -10.94 25.75
CA GLY A 82 -29.99 -9.65 25.84
C GLY A 82 -28.54 -9.76 26.35
N GLN A 83 -28.19 -8.88 27.29
CA GLN A 83 -26.81 -8.73 27.79
C GLN A 83 -26.27 -9.96 28.52
N LYS A 84 -27.15 -10.75 29.16
CA LYS A 84 -26.77 -12.00 29.84
C LYS A 84 -26.21 -13.03 28.85
N LYS A 85 -26.87 -13.20 27.70
CA LYS A 85 -26.41 -14.07 26.60
C LYS A 85 -25.04 -13.62 26.07
N THR A 86 -24.86 -12.32 25.81
CA THR A 86 -23.58 -11.79 25.31
C THR A 86 -22.42 -12.00 26.30
N ARG A 87 -22.66 -11.85 27.62
CA ARG A 87 -21.65 -12.15 28.64
C ARG A 87 -21.36 -13.65 28.73
N ALA A 88 -22.39 -14.50 28.65
CA ALA A 88 -22.25 -15.94 28.65
C ALA A 88 -21.36 -16.41 27.50
N ILE A 89 -21.63 -15.96 26.27
CA ILE A 89 -20.84 -16.28 25.07
C ILE A 89 -19.36 -15.91 25.25
N LYS A 90 -19.06 -14.70 25.74
CA LYS A 90 -17.67 -14.27 25.95
C LYS A 90 -16.93 -15.12 26.98
N ARG A 91 -17.60 -15.53 28.06
CA ARG A 91 -17.02 -16.41 29.08
C ARG A 91 -16.86 -17.83 28.55
N LEU A 92 -17.85 -18.33 27.83
CA LEU A 92 -17.85 -19.66 27.23
C LEU A 92 -16.64 -19.84 26.31
N LYS A 93 -16.30 -18.81 25.52
CA LYS A 93 -15.09 -18.83 24.69
C LYS A 93 -13.82 -19.13 25.50
N VAL A 94 -13.61 -18.44 26.63
CA VAL A 94 -12.42 -18.63 27.47
C VAL A 94 -12.43 -19.99 28.15
N VAL A 95 -13.58 -20.43 28.68
CA VAL A 95 -13.71 -21.75 29.31
C VAL A 95 -13.44 -22.86 28.30
N ASN A 96 -14.00 -22.76 27.09
CA ASN A 96 -13.79 -23.72 26.01
C ASN A 96 -12.31 -23.79 25.59
N SER A 97 -11.61 -22.65 25.51
CA SER A 97 -10.16 -22.65 25.25
C SER A 97 -9.39 -23.45 26.29
N PHE A 98 -9.74 -23.37 27.58
CA PHE A 98 -9.07 -24.15 28.62
C PHE A 98 -9.46 -25.63 28.63
N LEU A 99 -10.68 -25.98 28.23
CA LEU A 99 -11.12 -27.37 28.14
C LEU A 99 -10.44 -28.11 26.98
N ASN A 100 -10.18 -27.42 25.87
CA ASN A 100 -9.61 -28.01 24.66
C ASN A 100 -8.08 -27.93 24.60
N THR A 101 -7.42 -27.29 25.57
CA THR A 101 -5.96 -27.13 25.60
C THR A 101 -5.33 -27.87 26.77
N SER A 102 -4.01 -28.05 26.71
CA SER A 102 -3.25 -28.69 27.79
C SER A 102 -2.96 -27.75 28.98
N ASN A 103 -3.30 -26.46 28.84
CA ASN A 103 -2.93 -25.43 29.81
C ASN A 103 -3.84 -25.44 31.03
N ALA A 104 -3.27 -25.57 32.23
CA ALA A 104 -4.02 -25.45 33.46
C ALA A 104 -4.28 -23.97 33.82
N PRO A 105 -5.52 -23.56 34.21
CA PRO A 105 -5.85 -22.16 34.50
C PRO A 105 -5.00 -21.53 35.61
N GLU A 106 -4.59 -22.32 36.61
CA GLU A 106 -3.75 -21.87 37.72
C GLU A 106 -2.35 -21.41 37.29
N SER A 107 -1.90 -21.79 36.09
CA SER A 107 -0.60 -21.39 35.52
C SER A 107 -0.51 -19.89 35.25
N MET A 108 -1.63 -19.16 35.27
CA MET A 108 -1.64 -17.69 35.23
C MET A 108 -0.99 -17.06 36.48
N VAL A 109 -0.94 -17.80 37.60
CA VAL A 109 -0.28 -17.36 38.83
C VAL A 109 1.15 -17.92 38.83
N LEU A 110 2.14 -17.03 38.75
CA LEU A 110 3.54 -17.39 38.61
C LEU A 110 4.18 -17.73 39.96
N ASP A 111 4.50 -19.01 40.18
CA ASP A 111 5.29 -19.46 41.32
C ASP A 111 6.81 -19.30 41.08
N CYS A 112 7.23 -19.28 39.81
CA CYS A 112 8.63 -19.08 39.39
C CYS A 112 8.69 -18.09 38.22
N VAL A 113 9.57 -17.08 38.31
CA VAL A 113 9.78 -16.07 37.25
C VAL A 113 11.15 -16.30 36.58
N PRO A 114 11.22 -16.54 35.26
CA PRO A 114 12.48 -16.74 34.56
C PRO A 114 13.28 -15.45 34.40
N VAL A 115 14.61 -15.58 34.27
CA VAL A 115 15.53 -14.46 34.05
C VAL A 115 16.15 -14.56 32.66
N ILE A 116 16.14 -13.47 31.90
CA ILE A 116 16.71 -13.41 30.56
C ILE A 116 18.26 -13.53 30.61
N PRO A 117 18.90 -14.24 29.65
CA PRO A 117 20.35 -14.35 29.57
C PRO A 117 21.09 -13.00 29.64
N PRO A 118 22.26 -12.92 30.33
CA PRO A 118 23.01 -11.68 30.51
C PRO A 118 23.34 -10.93 29.21
N ASP A 119 23.64 -11.65 28.12
CA ASP A 119 23.99 -11.05 26.82
C ASP A 119 22.83 -10.25 26.20
N LEU A 120 21.58 -10.58 26.55
CA LEU A 120 20.40 -9.85 26.12
C LEU A 120 20.07 -8.64 27.04
N ARG A 121 20.82 -8.49 28.14
CA ARG A 121 20.75 -7.36 29.09
C ARG A 121 22.17 -6.88 29.47
N PRO A 122 23.01 -6.52 28.48
CA PRO A 122 24.44 -6.38 28.69
C PRO A 122 24.78 -5.21 29.63
N MET A 123 25.94 -5.33 30.25
CA MET A 123 26.64 -4.26 30.96
C MET A 123 27.95 -4.05 30.22
N VAL A 124 28.04 -2.98 29.42
CA VAL A 124 29.22 -2.70 28.59
C VAL A 124 29.96 -1.51 29.19
N GLN A 125 31.27 -1.66 29.37
CA GLN A 125 32.13 -0.55 29.77
C GLN A 125 32.38 0.34 28.54
N LEU A 126 32.06 1.63 28.66
CA LEU A 126 32.35 2.65 27.66
C LEU A 126 33.72 3.28 27.93
N ASP A 127 34.27 3.94 26.91
CA ASP A 127 35.48 4.73 27.02
C ASP A 127 35.34 5.77 28.16
N GLY A 128 36.31 5.78 29.08
CA GLY A 128 36.29 6.60 30.29
C GLY A 128 35.73 5.91 31.54
N GLY A 129 35.66 4.58 31.57
CA GLY A 129 35.37 3.80 32.78
C GLY A 129 33.90 3.82 33.23
N ARG A 130 33.01 4.41 32.45
CA ARG A 130 31.56 4.42 32.69
C ARG A 130 30.93 3.12 32.21
N PHE A 131 29.91 2.63 32.90
CA PHE A 131 29.15 1.46 32.49
C PHE A 131 27.81 1.86 31.86
N ALA A 132 27.51 1.28 30.71
CA ALA A 132 26.18 1.31 30.11
C ALA A 132 25.45 0.02 30.49
N THR A 133 24.38 0.14 31.26
CA THR A 133 23.55 -1.00 31.70
C THR A 133 22.17 -0.96 31.07
N SER A 134 21.63 -2.14 30.74
CA SER A 134 20.23 -2.28 30.32
C SER A 134 19.25 -1.93 31.45
N ASP A 135 18.17 -1.19 31.14
CA ASP A 135 17.07 -0.84 32.07
C ASP A 135 16.47 -2.08 32.77
N LEU A 136 16.48 -3.25 32.10
CA LEU A 136 15.99 -4.50 32.67
C LEU A 136 16.75 -4.93 33.93
N ASN A 137 18.04 -4.63 34.01
CA ASN A 137 18.86 -5.02 35.16
C ASN A 137 18.35 -4.35 36.45
N ASP A 138 17.86 -3.12 36.36
CA ASP A 138 17.26 -2.41 37.50
C ASP A 138 15.94 -3.03 37.94
N LEU A 139 15.09 -3.42 36.99
CA LEU A 139 13.83 -4.09 37.25
C LEU A 139 14.03 -5.49 37.88
N TYR A 140 14.95 -6.30 37.32
CA TYR A 140 15.31 -7.60 37.90
C TYR A 140 15.88 -7.46 39.31
N ARG A 141 16.81 -6.52 39.52
CA ARG A 141 17.37 -6.23 40.85
C ARG A 141 16.28 -5.89 41.86
N ARG A 142 15.26 -5.13 41.44
CA ARG A 142 14.11 -4.79 42.29
C ARG A 142 13.33 -6.03 42.71
N VAL A 143 12.98 -6.90 41.76
CA VAL A 143 12.25 -8.16 42.03
C VAL A 143 13.04 -9.06 42.98
N ILE A 144 14.34 -9.27 42.72
CA ILE A 144 15.21 -10.12 43.55
C ILE A 144 15.30 -9.58 44.98
N ASN A 145 15.52 -8.27 45.13
CA ASN A 145 15.61 -7.65 46.46
C ASN A 145 14.30 -7.75 47.25
N ARG A 146 13.14 -7.57 46.59
CA ARG A 146 11.82 -7.73 47.20
C ARG A 146 11.55 -9.17 47.59
N ASN A 147 11.90 -10.13 46.74
CA ASN A 147 11.73 -11.55 47.03
C ASN A 147 12.58 -12.00 48.23
N ASN A 148 13.86 -11.61 48.25
CA ASN A 148 14.76 -11.90 49.37
C ASN A 148 14.29 -11.26 50.68
N ARG A 149 13.75 -10.03 50.60
CA ARG A 149 13.19 -9.34 51.77
C ARG A 149 11.93 -10.03 52.29
N LEU A 150 11.02 -10.44 51.39
CA LEU A 150 9.82 -11.18 51.76
C LEU A 150 10.18 -12.51 52.42
N LYS A 151 11.14 -13.26 51.85
CA LYS A 151 11.62 -14.52 52.44
C LYS A 151 12.14 -14.31 53.87
N ARG A 152 13.02 -13.31 54.07
CA ARG A 152 13.54 -12.96 55.42
C ARG A 152 12.43 -12.59 56.41
N LEU A 153 11.42 -11.84 55.97
CA LEU A 153 10.30 -11.44 56.84
C LEU A 153 9.44 -12.63 57.26
N VAL A 154 9.25 -13.60 56.36
CA VAL A 154 8.53 -14.84 56.67
C VAL A 154 9.34 -15.71 57.63
N ASP A 155 10.65 -15.86 57.39
CA ASP A 155 11.54 -16.64 58.26
C ASP A 155 11.64 -16.05 59.69
N LEU A 156 11.50 -14.73 59.83
CA LEU A 156 11.49 -14.02 61.12
C LEU A 156 10.12 -14.03 61.83
N GLY A 157 9.07 -14.60 61.22
CA GLY A 157 7.72 -14.59 61.79
C GLY A 157 7.10 -13.20 61.91
N ALA A 158 7.40 -12.29 60.97
CA ALA A 158 6.89 -10.93 61.00
C ALA A 158 5.35 -10.87 60.94
N PRO A 159 4.71 -9.84 61.54
CA PRO A 159 3.25 -9.68 61.49
C PRO A 159 2.68 -9.68 60.07
N GLU A 160 1.46 -10.22 59.93
CA GLU A 160 0.81 -10.45 58.63
C GLU A 160 0.69 -9.17 57.78
N ILE A 161 0.45 -8.02 58.40
CA ILE A 161 0.36 -6.72 57.72
C ILE A 161 1.65 -6.37 56.97
N ILE A 162 2.82 -6.63 57.58
CA ILE A 162 4.13 -6.34 56.99
C ILE A 162 4.39 -7.30 55.83
N VAL A 163 4.09 -8.59 56.04
CA VAL A 163 4.21 -9.62 54.99
C VAL A 163 3.30 -9.29 53.80
N ASN A 164 2.07 -8.85 54.04
CA ASN A 164 1.11 -8.47 52.99
C ASN A 164 1.57 -7.24 52.21
N ASN A 165 2.14 -6.25 52.89
CA ASN A 165 2.72 -5.08 52.22
C ASN A 165 3.92 -5.47 51.34
N GLU A 166 4.81 -6.36 51.82
CA GLU A 166 5.96 -6.80 51.01
C GLU A 166 5.52 -7.71 49.84
N LYS A 167 4.49 -8.54 50.01
CA LYS A 167 3.83 -9.28 48.91
C LYS A 167 3.31 -8.32 47.83
N ARG A 168 2.65 -7.23 48.22
CA ARG A 168 2.20 -6.17 47.30
C ARG A 168 3.38 -5.53 46.55
N MET A 169 4.43 -5.15 47.27
CA MET A 169 5.63 -4.55 46.67
C MET A 169 6.36 -5.49 45.70
N LEU A 170 6.38 -6.80 46.00
CA LEU A 170 6.91 -7.81 45.09
C LEU A 170 6.05 -7.92 43.82
N GLN A 171 4.72 -7.98 43.97
CA GLN A 171 3.80 -7.99 42.83
C GLN A 171 4.00 -6.75 41.93
N GLU A 172 4.09 -5.55 42.51
CA GLU A 172 4.33 -4.31 41.75
C GLU A 172 5.68 -4.33 41.02
N ALA A 173 6.71 -4.93 41.61
CA ALA A 173 8.02 -5.08 40.97
C ALA A 173 7.96 -6.05 39.77
N VAL A 174 7.20 -7.14 39.89
CA VAL A 174 6.97 -8.10 38.80
C VAL A 174 6.10 -7.47 37.70
N ASP A 175 5.05 -6.73 38.06
CA ASP A 175 4.21 -5.98 37.12
C ASP A 175 5.07 -5.01 36.30
N ALA A 176 5.96 -4.25 36.95
CA ALA A 176 6.87 -3.32 36.28
C ALA A 176 7.93 -4.01 35.40
N LEU A 177 8.38 -5.23 35.77
CA LEU A 177 9.30 -6.02 34.95
C LEU A 177 8.67 -6.44 33.62
N PHE A 178 7.42 -6.92 33.66
CA PHE A 178 6.72 -7.39 32.47
C PHE A 178 6.14 -6.26 31.62
N ASP A 179 5.44 -5.29 32.23
CA ASP A 179 4.82 -4.16 31.52
C ASP A 179 4.75 -2.91 32.40
N ASN A 180 5.80 -2.10 32.34
CA ASN A 180 5.94 -0.90 33.18
C ASN A 180 4.92 0.17 32.78
N GLY A 181 4.12 0.62 33.74
CA GLY A 181 3.07 1.63 33.52
C GLY A 181 1.70 1.08 33.12
N ARG A 182 1.52 -0.25 33.06
CA ARG A 182 0.18 -0.85 32.89
C ARG A 182 -0.72 -0.59 34.10
N ARG A 183 -0.14 -0.59 35.31
CA ARG A 183 -0.84 -0.31 36.57
C ARG A 183 -0.10 0.77 37.34
N GLY A 184 -0.78 1.88 37.61
CA GLY A 184 -0.21 3.00 38.37
C GLY A 184 0.85 3.80 37.59
N ARG A 185 1.71 4.52 38.33
CA ARG A 185 2.78 5.32 37.74
C ARG A 185 3.97 4.42 37.36
N PRO A 186 4.58 4.61 36.18
CA PRO A 186 5.71 3.80 35.78
C PRO A 186 6.91 4.05 36.70
N VAL A 187 7.71 3.01 36.91
CA VAL A 187 8.98 3.12 37.62
C VAL A 187 9.97 3.86 36.74
N THR A 188 10.50 4.97 37.24
CA THR A 188 11.46 5.81 36.54
C THR A 188 12.90 5.57 37.02
N GLY A 189 13.84 5.61 36.08
CA GLY A 189 15.28 5.53 36.37
C GLY A 189 15.88 6.91 36.71
N PRO A 190 17.21 6.97 36.91
CA PRO A 190 17.92 8.24 37.02
C PRO A 190 17.71 9.06 35.74
N GLY A 191 17.13 10.26 35.87
CA GLY A 191 16.72 11.10 34.75
C GLY A 191 15.22 11.15 34.46
N ASN A 192 14.37 10.64 35.37
CA ASN A 192 12.89 10.68 35.27
C ASN A 192 12.30 10.01 34.02
N ARG A 193 13.09 9.24 33.27
CA ARG A 193 12.62 8.41 32.16
C ARG A 193 12.00 7.12 32.72
N PRO A 194 10.84 6.66 32.21
CA PRO A 194 10.34 5.33 32.54
C PRO A 194 11.33 4.25 32.06
N LEU A 195 11.62 3.28 32.93
CA LEU A 195 12.45 2.13 32.59
C LEU A 195 11.73 1.26 31.56
N LYS A 196 12.46 0.77 30.55
CA LYS A 196 11.91 -0.16 29.56
C LYS A 196 11.68 -1.55 30.17
N SER A 197 10.45 -2.05 30.07
CA SER A 197 10.05 -3.41 30.49
C SER A 197 10.23 -4.45 29.37
N LEU A 198 10.02 -5.73 29.69
CA LEU A 198 10.07 -6.83 28.71
C LEU A 198 9.07 -6.63 27.56
N SER A 199 7.83 -6.21 27.87
CA SER A 199 6.83 -5.93 26.84
C SER A 199 7.19 -4.73 25.98
N ASP A 200 7.82 -3.68 26.56
CA ASP A 200 8.31 -2.51 25.82
C ASP A 200 9.40 -2.87 24.81
N MET A 201 10.20 -3.90 25.08
CA MET A 201 11.21 -4.39 24.13
C MET A 201 10.58 -5.06 22.90
N LEU A 202 9.36 -5.59 23.02
CA LEU A 202 8.66 -6.25 21.93
C LEU A 202 7.77 -5.28 21.14
N LYS A 203 7.07 -4.37 21.83
CA LYS A 203 6.06 -3.48 21.25
C LYS A 203 6.65 -2.16 20.71
N GLY A 204 5.89 -1.50 19.85
CA GLY A 204 6.22 -0.17 19.32
C GLY A 204 7.19 -0.17 18.13
N LYS A 205 7.50 1.03 17.61
CA LYS A 205 8.37 1.19 16.42
C LYS A 205 9.83 0.77 16.69
N GLN A 206 10.31 1.02 17.92
CA GLN A 206 11.64 0.60 18.40
C GLN A 206 11.64 -0.82 18.99
N GLY A 207 10.50 -1.51 18.98
CA GLY A 207 10.40 -2.89 19.47
C GLY A 207 11.05 -3.88 18.50
N ARG A 208 11.44 -5.04 19.03
CA ARG A 208 12.17 -6.09 18.28
C ARG A 208 11.46 -6.51 16.99
N PHE A 209 10.13 -6.70 17.03
CA PHE A 209 9.35 -7.13 15.85
C PHE A 209 9.49 -6.18 14.66
N ARG A 210 9.58 -4.87 14.89
CA ARG A 210 9.59 -3.88 13.80
C ARG A 210 10.99 -3.38 13.47
N GLN A 211 11.79 -3.04 14.47
CA GLN A 211 13.09 -2.41 14.24
C GLN A 211 14.16 -3.40 13.82
N ASN A 212 14.18 -4.62 14.39
CA ASN A 212 15.31 -5.53 14.27
C ASN A 212 15.00 -6.75 13.40
N LEU A 213 13.76 -7.25 13.45
CA LEU A 213 13.37 -8.43 12.67
C LEU A 213 13.03 -8.07 11.22
N LEU A 214 12.35 -6.94 10.99
CA LEU A 214 11.98 -6.48 9.64
C LEU A 214 12.97 -5.45 9.08
N GLY A 215 13.47 -4.54 9.91
CA GLY A 215 14.54 -3.62 9.54
C GLY A 215 15.90 -4.23 9.87
N LYS A 216 16.77 -4.39 8.87
CA LYS A 216 18.15 -4.83 9.09
C LYS A 216 19.11 -3.93 8.33
N ARG A 217 20.25 -3.62 8.95
CA ARG A 217 21.40 -3.12 8.21
C ARG A 217 22.03 -4.31 7.52
N VAL A 218 22.36 -4.13 6.25
CA VAL A 218 22.89 -5.19 5.39
C VAL A 218 24.29 -4.81 4.93
N ASP A 219 25.20 -5.78 4.94
CA ASP A 219 26.51 -5.64 4.34
C ASP A 219 26.41 -5.70 2.81
N TYR A 220 27.52 -5.53 2.08
CA TYR A 220 27.55 -5.49 0.61
C TYR A 220 26.60 -4.43 0.03
N SER A 221 26.52 -3.29 0.73
CA SER A 221 25.73 -2.14 0.33
C SER A 221 26.55 -0.86 0.36
N GLY A 222 26.17 0.11 -0.47
CA GLY A 222 26.79 1.43 -0.47
C GLY A 222 25.79 2.49 -0.89
N ARG A 223 26.12 3.78 -0.68
CA ARG A 223 25.26 4.91 -1.05
C ARG A 223 26.09 6.02 -1.67
N SER A 224 25.60 6.59 -2.76
CA SER A 224 26.18 7.79 -3.35
C SER A 224 25.13 8.68 -4.01
N VAL A 225 25.53 9.90 -4.37
CA VAL A 225 24.73 10.84 -5.16
C VAL A 225 24.58 10.32 -6.58
N ILE A 226 23.40 10.54 -7.17
CA ILE A 226 23.12 10.16 -8.56
C ILE A 226 23.34 11.31 -9.53
N VAL A 227 23.77 10.96 -10.74
CA VAL A 227 23.93 11.86 -11.88
C VAL A 227 23.34 11.20 -13.13
N VAL A 228 23.02 12.01 -14.13
CA VAL A 228 22.46 11.50 -15.39
C VAL A 228 23.53 10.79 -16.23
N GLY A 229 23.19 9.62 -16.77
CA GLY A 229 24.02 8.89 -17.75
C GLY A 229 23.25 8.68 -19.05
N PRO A 230 23.14 9.69 -19.94
CA PRO A 230 22.30 9.60 -21.14
C PRO A 230 22.80 8.56 -22.16
N GLN A 231 24.10 8.26 -22.17
CA GLN A 231 24.75 7.27 -23.02
C GLN A 231 24.50 5.81 -22.59
N LEU A 232 24.04 5.60 -21.36
CA LEU A 232 23.75 4.25 -20.86
C LEU A 232 22.54 3.66 -21.60
N LYS A 233 22.51 2.34 -21.72
CA LYS A 233 21.30 1.61 -22.14
C LYS A 233 20.37 1.40 -20.96
N LEU A 234 19.10 1.06 -21.23
CA LEU A 234 18.08 0.97 -20.18
C LEU A 234 18.46 0.04 -19.01
N HIS A 235 19.15 -1.08 -19.30
CA HIS A 235 19.59 -2.10 -18.33
C HIS A 235 20.91 -1.77 -17.61
N GLN A 236 21.58 -0.67 -17.94
CA GLN A 236 22.92 -0.34 -17.41
C GLN A 236 22.86 0.76 -16.36
N CYS A 237 23.81 0.74 -15.42
CA CYS A 237 24.09 1.85 -14.51
C CYS A 237 25.59 2.09 -14.40
N GLY A 238 26.02 3.34 -14.23
CA GLY A 238 27.44 3.64 -13.99
C GLY A 238 27.78 3.54 -12.50
N LEU A 239 28.71 2.65 -12.15
CA LEU A 239 29.17 2.43 -10.78
C LEU A 239 30.60 2.95 -10.60
N PRO A 240 30.84 3.83 -9.61
CA PRO A 240 32.19 4.33 -9.31
C PRO A 240 33.19 3.22 -8.97
N LYS A 241 34.37 3.25 -9.59
CA LYS A 241 35.44 2.25 -9.37
C LYS A 241 35.76 1.97 -7.90
N GLN A 242 35.90 3.02 -7.08
CA GLN A 242 36.21 2.85 -5.64
C GLN A 242 35.06 2.17 -4.87
N MET A 243 33.82 2.50 -5.22
CA MET A 243 32.63 1.90 -4.60
C MET A 243 32.51 0.44 -5.00
N ALA A 244 32.68 0.14 -6.29
CA ALA A 244 32.66 -1.21 -6.82
C ALA A 244 33.75 -2.08 -6.18
N LEU A 245 34.97 -1.56 -6.02
CA LEU A 245 36.07 -2.29 -5.40
C LEU A 245 35.76 -2.74 -3.96
N GLU A 246 35.10 -1.90 -3.15
CA GLU A 246 34.74 -2.28 -1.78
C GLU A 246 33.57 -3.27 -1.75
N LEU A 247 32.58 -3.10 -2.63
CA LEU A 247 31.42 -4.00 -2.73
C LEU A 247 31.82 -5.41 -3.19
N PHE A 248 32.71 -5.51 -4.18
CA PHE A 248 33.14 -6.77 -4.79
C PHE A 248 34.45 -7.33 -4.21
N LYS A 249 34.94 -6.73 -3.11
CA LYS A 249 36.25 -7.02 -2.50
C LYS A 249 36.54 -8.52 -2.31
N PRO A 250 35.63 -9.36 -1.78
CA PRO A 250 35.93 -10.79 -1.61
C PRO A 250 36.09 -11.53 -2.95
N PHE A 251 35.29 -11.17 -3.96
CA PHE A 251 35.34 -11.78 -5.29
C PHE A 251 36.63 -11.43 -6.01
N VAL A 252 37.05 -10.16 -5.94
CA VAL A 252 38.33 -9.70 -6.47
C VAL A 252 39.50 -10.39 -5.77
N MET A 253 39.44 -10.51 -4.44
CA MET A 253 40.49 -11.22 -3.68
C MET A 253 40.59 -12.70 -4.06
N LYS A 254 39.46 -13.37 -4.29
CA LYS A 254 39.43 -14.76 -4.78
C LYS A 254 40.06 -14.86 -6.17
N ARG A 255 39.62 -14.04 -7.13
CA ARG A 255 40.12 -14.06 -8.50
C ARG A 255 41.61 -13.71 -8.61
N LEU A 256 42.12 -12.80 -7.79
CA LEU A 256 43.57 -12.50 -7.73
C LEU A 256 44.41 -13.72 -7.27
N VAL A 257 43.83 -14.58 -6.42
CA VAL A 257 44.48 -15.82 -5.99
C VAL A 257 44.37 -16.88 -7.08
N ASP A 258 43.19 -17.04 -7.69
CA ASP A 258 42.95 -18.01 -8.77
C ASP A 258 43.85 -17.74 -9.99
N LEU A 259 44.09 -16.46 -10.32
CA LEU A 259 44.98 -16.02 -11.41
C LEU A 259 46.47 -16.00 -11.02
N ASN A 260 46.83 -16.46 -9.81
CA ASN A 260 48.20 -16.47 -9.28
C ASN A 260 48.88 -15.08 -9.17
N HIS A 261 48.12 -13.99 -9.22
CA HIS A 261 48.65 -12.65 -8.95
C HIS A 261 48.97 -12.45 -7.46
N ALA A 262 48.26 -13.15 -6.56
CA ALA A 262 48.52 -13.17 -5.14
C ALA A 262 48.61 -14.61 -4.60
N GLN A 263 49.67 -14.92 -3.85
CA GLN A 263 49.87 -16.26 -3.28
C GLN A 263 48.87 -16.62 -2.16
N ASN A 264 48.28 -15.63 -1.48
CA ASN A 264 47.33 -15.87 -0.39
C ASN A 264 46.35 -14.69 -0.23
N ILE A 265 45.25 -14.95 0.48
CA ILE A 265 44.17 -13.98 0.75
C ILE A 265 44.71 -12.71 1.44
N LYS A 266 45.71 -12.84 2.33
CA LYS A 266 46.31 -11.68 3.02
C LYS A 266 47.09 -10.78 2.07
N SER A 267 47.83 -11.37 1.13
CA SER A 267 48.54 -10.66 0.07
C SER A 267 47.54 -9.99 -0.88
N ALA A 268 46.50 -10.73 -1.31
CA ALA A 268 45.41 -10.19 -2.14
C ALA A 268 44.74 -8.98 -1.46
N LYS A 269 44.42 -9.09 -0.17
CA LYS A 269 43.86 -7.98 0.64
C LYS A 269 44.76 -6.75 0.59
N ARG A 270 46.07 -6.93 0.79
CA ARG A 270 47.06 -5.84 0.74
C ARG A 270 47.17 -5.23 -0.67
N MET A 271 47.05 -6.03 -1.72
CA MET A 271 47.05 -5.53 -3.11
C MET A 271 45.82 -4.69 -3.40
N VAL A 272 44.64 -5.13 -2.94
CA VAL A 272 43.37 -4.41 -3.07
C VAL A 272 43.39 -3.10 -2.26
N GLU A 273 43.83 -3.13 -0.99
CA GLU A 273 43.96 -1.93 -0.15
C GLU A 273 44.92 -0.88 -0.72
N ARG A 274 45.94 -1.32 -1.47
CA ARG A 274 46.88 -0.44 -2.19
C ARG A 274 46.42 -0.05 -3.60
N SER A 275 45.27 -0.57 -4.05
CA SER A 275 44.69 -0.28 -5.38
C SER A 275 45.69 -0.45 -6.53
N ARG A 276 46.44 -1.56 -6.54
CA ARG A 276 47.39 -1.87 -7.64
C ARG A 276 46.67 -1.96 -8.98
N ALA A 277 47.36 -1.65 -10.08
CA ALA A 277 46.78 -1.61 -11.43
C ALA A 277 46.01 -2.90 -11.82
N VAL A 278 46.62 -4.07 -11.59
CA VAL A 278 46.04 -5.40 -11.91
C VAL A 278 44.69 -5.65 -11.22
N VAL A 279 44.42 -4.97 -10.11
CA VAL A 279 43.14 -5.11 -9.38
C VAL A 279 41.98 -4.58 -10.21
N TRP A 280 42.20 -3.56 -11.06
CA TRP A 280 41.15 -2.96 -11.88
C TRP A 280 40.73 -3.89 -13.02
N ASP A 281 41.68 -4.58 -13.65
CA ASP A 281 41.39 -5.54 -14.71
C ASP A 281 40.55 -6.72 -14.17
N VAL A 282 40.94 -7.24 -13.00
CA VAL A 282 40.18 -8.30 -12.31
C VAL A 282 38.82 -7.81 -11.84
N LEU A 283 38.71 -6.55 -11.42
CA LEU A 283 37.44 -5.96 -11.01
C LEU A 283 36.47 -5.90 -12.20
N GLU A 284 36.95 -5.55 -13.40
CA GLU A 284 36.14 -5.51 -14.61
C GLU A 284 35.61 -6.90 -14.99
N GLU A 285 36.46 -7.94 -14.93
CA GLU A 285 36.05 -9.34 -15.17
C GLU A 285 34.99 -9.81 -14.15
N VAL A 286 35.17 -9.49 -12.86
CA VAL A 286 34.24 -9.90 -11.80
C VAL A 286 32.89 -9.22 -11.90
N ILE A 287 32.86 -7.98 -12.38
CA ILE A 287 31.65 -7.16 -12.49
C ILE A 287 30.85 -7.51 -13.74
N ALA A 288 31.52 -8.03 -14.78
CA ALA A 288 30.85 -8.50 -15.99
C ALA A 288 29.76 -9.51 -15.63
N GLU A 289 28.55 -9.28 -16.17
CA GLU A 289 27.37 -10.09 -15.92
C GLU A 289 26.93 -10.22 -14.44
N HIS A 290 27.41 -9.38 -13.53
CA HIS A 290 26.96 -9.40 -12.12
C HIS A 290 26.00 -8.22 -11.85
N PRO A 291 24.66 -8.44 -11.81
CA PRO A 291 23.71 -7.35 -11.63
C PRO A 291 23.80 -6.74 -10.23
N VAL A 292 23.54 -5.43 -10.12
CA VAL A 292 23.43 -4.70 -8.86
C VAL A 292 22.03 -4.12 -8.69
N LEU A 293 21.56 -4.03 -7.44
CA LEU A 293 20.25 -3.47 -7.13
C LEU A 293 20.39 -1.99 -6.72
N LEU A 294 19.74 -1.10 -7.45
CA LEU A 294 19.59 0.30 -7.06
C LEU A 294 18.27 0.52 -6.32
N ASN A 295 18.33 1.27 -5.22
CA ASN A 295 17.17 1.63 -4.41
C ASN A 295 17.21 3.11 -4.02
N ARG A 296 16.06 3.79 -4.15
CA ARG A 296 15.86 5.15 -3.64
C ARG A 296 14.85 5.15 -2.49
N ALA A 297 15.20 5.85 -1.41
CA ALA A 297 14.27 6.11 -0.30
C ALA A 297 13.52 7.42 -0.55
N PRO A 298 12.19 7.50 -0.30
CA PRO A 298 11.31 6.43 0.17
C PRO A 298 10.87 5.46 -0.95
N THR A 299 10.87 4.15 -0.67
CA THR A 299 10.37 3.13 -1.60
C THR A 299 8.85 2.96 -1.46
N LEU A 300 8.08 3.51 -2.40
CA LEU A 300 6.61 3.47 -2.37
C LEU A 300 6.01 2.24 -3.07
N HIS A 301 6.70 1.75 -4.10
CA HIS A 301 6.29 0.61 -4.91
C HIS A 301 7.52 -0.22 -5.31
N ARG A 302 7.32 -1.45 -5.83
CA ARG A 302 8.43 -2.34 -6.21
C ARG A 302 9.42 -1.76 -7.23
N LEU A 303 8.98 -0.89 -8.15
CA LEU A 303 9.87 -0.26 -9.15
C LEU A 303 10.87 0.75 -8.55
N GLY A 304 10.77 1.05 -7.24
CA GLY A 304 11.79 1.81 -6.53
C GLY A 304 13.02 0.98 -6.18
N ILE A 305 13.02 -0.31 -6.52
CA ILE A 305 14.18 -1.21 -6.49
C ILE A 305 14.24 -1.88 -7.87
N GLN A 306 15.34 -1.68 -8.59
CA GLN A 306 15.57 -2.33 -9.89
C GLN A 306 17.00 -2.84 -9.99
N ALA A 307 17.18 -3.88 -10.79
CA ALA A 307 18.49 -4.42 -11.12
C ALA A 307 19.04 -3.74 -12.37
N PHE A 308 20.35 -3.51 -12.35
CA PHE A 308 21.12 -2.96 -13.47
C PHE A 308 22.43 -3.71 -13.60
N GLU A 309 22.96 -3.72 -14.81
CA GLU A 309 24.33 -4.16 -15.06
C GLU A 309 25.29 -2.98 -14.83
N PRO A 310 26.22 -3.11 -13.87
CA PRO A 310 27.18 -2.07 -13.54
C PRO A 310 28.21 -1.87 -14.67
N GLN A 311 28.40 -0.62 -15.06
CA GLN A 311 29.47 -0.15 -15.93
C GLN A 311 30.46 0.64 -15.07
N LEU A 312 31.74 0.29 -15.10
CA LEU A 312 32.76 0.97 -14.31
C LEU A 312 32.98 2.39 -14.82
N ILE A 313 32.79 3.38 -13.95
CA ILE A 313 33.02 4.79 -14.26
C ILE A 313 34.02 5.43 -13.30
N GLU A 314 34.67 6.48 -13.79
CA GLU A 314 35.48 7.36 -12.96
C GLU A 314 34.61 8.31 -12.12
N GLY A 315 35.18 8.78 -11.01
CA GLY A 315 34.48 9.67 -10.08
C GLY A 315 33.85 8.95 -8.90
N LYS A 316 32.83 9.58 -8.28
CA LYS A 316 32.18 9.09 -7.04
C LYS A 316 30.66 9.03 -7.11
N ALA A 317 30.04 9.58 -8.17
CA ALA A 317 28.60 9.62 -8.33
C ALA A 317 28.11 8.45 -9.19
N ILE A 318 26.93 7.93 -8.90
CA ILE A 318 26.31 6.83 -9.66
C ILE A 318 25.62 7.42 -10.87
N GLN A 319 25.88 6.90 -12.07
CA GLN A 319 25.13 7.29 -13.26
C GLN A 319 23.90 6.40 -13.43
N ILE A 320 22.73 7.01 -13.64
CA ILE A 320 21.49 6.28 -13.91
C ILE A 320 20.87 6.71 -15.23
N HIS A 321 20.11 5.78 -15.81
CA HIS A 321 19.39 6.00 -17.05
C HIS A 321 18.22 6.99 -16.86
N PRO A 322 18.04 8.01 -17.74
CA PRO A 322 17.01 9.05 -17.53
C PRO A 322 15.57 8.52 -17.57
N LEU A 323 15.29 7.45 -18.34
CA LEU A 323 13.94 6.85 -18.41
C LEU A 323 13.50 6.14 -17.12
N VAL A 324 14.42 5.75 -16.23
CA VAL A 324 14.06 5.09 -14.97
C VAL A 324 13.80 6.08 -13.83
N CYS A 325 14.14 7.37 -14.02
CA CYS A 325 13.97 8.40 -12.99
C CYS A 325 12.49 8.58 -12.58
N THR A 326 11.55 8.39 -13.51
CA THR A 326 10.11 8.43 -13.21
C THR A 326 9.71 7.33 -12.23
N ALA A 327 10.26 6.11 -12.40
CA ALA A 327 10.02 4.99 -11.50
C ALA A 327 10.64 5.21 -10.11
N PHE A 328 11.88 5.70 -10.05
CA PHE A 328 12.49 6.02 -8.75
C PHE A 328 11.92 7.30 -8.10
N ASN A 329 11.10 8.06 -8.84
CA ASN A 329 10.69 9.42 -8.51
C ASN A 329 11.90 10.30 -8.14
N ALA A 330 13.00 10.14 -8.89
CA ALA A 330 14.31 10.72 -8.62
C ALA A 330 14.61 11.90 -9.55
N ASP A 331 15.34 12.87 -9.04
CA ASP A 331 15.94 13.95 -9.81
C ASP A 331 17.44 14.05 -9.51
N PHE A 332 18.10 15.05 -10.08
CA PHE A 332 19.57 15.19 -10.04
C PHE A 332 20.02 16.43 -9.24
N ASP A 333 19.24 16.84 -8.23
CA ASP A 333 19.51 18.03 -7.42
C ASP A 333 20.35 17.76 -6.13
N GLY A 334 20.72 16.49 -5.90
CA GLY A 334 21.42 16.04 -4.71
C GLY A 334 20.93 14.71 -4.15
N ASP A 335 19.89 14.14 -4.76
CA ASP A 335 19.37 12.81 -4.48
C ASP A 335 20.46 11.73 -4.40
N GLN A 336 20.23 10.76 -3.51
CA GLN A 336 21.14 9.64 -3.27
C GLN A 336 20.43 8.31 -3.47
N MET A 337 21.16 7.35 -4.04
CA MET A 337 20.69 5.97 -4.17
C MET A 337 21.60 5.00 -3.43
N ALA A 338 20.99 3.95 -2.89
CA ALA A 338 21.68 2.82 -2.30
C ALA A 338 21.86 1.71 -3.34
N VAL A 339 23.06 1.12 -3.36
CA VAL A 339 23.43 -0.03 -4.18
C VAL A 339 23.53 -1.26 -3.28
N HIS A 340 23.00 -2.40 -3.72
CA HIS A 340 23.16 -3.69 -3.05
C HIS A 340 23.63 -4.74 -4.05
N VAL A 341 24.52 -5.64 -3.62
CA VAL A 341 25.05 -6.70 -4.47
C VAL A 341 24.41 -8.05 -4.11
N PRO A 342 23.70 -8.72 -5.04
CA PRO A 342 23.23 -10.08 -4.85
C PRO A 342 24.41 -11.06 -4.84
N LEU A 343 24.47 -11.96 -3.86
CA LEU A 343 25.63 -12.84 -3.68
C LEU A 343 25.40 -14.26 -4.23
N SER A 344 24.23 -14.86 -4.00
CA SER A 344 23.94 -16.22 -4.48
C SER A 344 23.54 -16.23 -5.96
N ALA A 345 23.71 -17.36 -6.62
CA ALA A 345 23.36 -17.52 -8.03
C ALA A 345 21.85 -17.32 -8.26
N GLU A 346 21.01 -17.81 -7.35
CA GLU A 346 19.56 -17.63 -7.40
C GLU A 346 19.18 -16.15 -7.27
N ALA A 347 19.82 -15.40 -6.37
CA ALA A 347 19.56 -13.97 -6.19
C ALA A 347 20.01 -13.15 -7.41
N GLN A 348 21.13 -13.53 -8.04
CA GLN A 348 21.59 -12.91 -9.29
C GLN A 348 20.61 -13.20 -10.44
N ALA A 349 20.12 -14.44 -10.55
CA ALA A 349 19.12 -14.82 -11.55
C ALA A 349 17.78 -14.09 -11.32
N GLU A 350 17.30 -13.99 -10.08
CA GLU A 350 16.12 -13.20 -9.73
C GLU A 350 16.29 -11.73 -10.10
N ALA A 351 17.46 -11.14 -9.82
CA ALA A 351 17.76 -9.76 -10.19
C ALA A 351 17.71 -9.59 -11.72
N ARG A 352 18.36 -10.47 -12.48
CA ARG A 352 18.44 -10.40 -13.94
C ARG A 352 17.12 -10.67 -14.64
N ILE A 353 16.32 -11.62 -14.17
CA ILE A 353 15.08 -12.02 -14.83
C ILE A 353 13.89 -11.15 -14.38
N LEU A 354 13.74 -10.92 -13.07
CA LEU A 354 12.55 -10.27 -12.53
C LEU A 354 12.74 -8.76 -12.29
N MET A 355 13.93 -8.34 -11.85
CA MET A 355 14.15 -6.97 -11.38
C MET A 355 14.84 -6.06 -12.41
N LEU A 356 15.35 -6.61 -13.51
CA LEU A 356 16.03 -5.84 -14.55
C LEU A 356 15.12 -4.72 -15.08
N SER A 357 15.65 -3.51 -15.21
CA SER A 357 14.89 -2.33 -15.61
C SER A 357 14.20 -2.49 -16.98
N SER A 358 14.84 -3.20 -17.94
CA SER A 358 14.28 -3.48 -19.27
C SER A 358 13.03 -4.36 -19.26
N ASN A 359 12.83 -5.17 -18.20
CA ASN A 359 11.61 -5.97 -18.05
C ASN A 359 10.47 -5.17 -17.39
N ASN A 360 10.80 -4.08 -16.71
CA ASN A 360 9.93 -3.32 -15.83
C ASN A 360 9.47 -1.98 -16.44
N ILE A 361 8.98 -2.04 -17.67
CA ILE A 361 8.51 -0.90 -18.48
C ILE A 361 7.12 -0.41 -18.04
N LEU A 362 6.22 -1.35 -17.72
CA LEU A 362 4.82 -1.09 -17.40
C LEU A 362 4.58 -0.89 -15.90
N SER A 363 3.66 0.01 -15.57
CA SER A 363 3.19 0.21 -14.19
C SER A 363 2.35 -0.98 -13.72
N PRO A 364 2.66 -1.60 -12.57
CA PRO A 364 1.82 -2.64 -11.97
C PRO A 364 0.41 -2.16 -11.57
N ALA A 365 0.20 -0.84 -11.45
CA ALA A 365 -1.07 -0.26 -11.00
C ALA A 365 -2.12 -0.21 -12.14
N SER A 366 -1.69 0.19 -13.33
CA SER A 366 -2.58 0.52 -14.46
C SER A 366 -2.26 -0.22 -15.75
N GLY A 367 -1.08 -0.82 -15.87
CA GLY A 367 -0.62 -1.47 -17.10
C GLY A 367 -0.08 -0.52 -18.16
N ARG A 368 -0.07 0.80 -17.89
CA ARG A 368 0.50 1.81 -18.78
C ARG A 368 2.03 1.93 -18.60
N PRO A 369 2.80 2.35 -19.62
CA PRO A 369 4.23 2.50 -19.55
C PRO A 369 4.60 3.62 -18.59
N LEU A 370 5.48 3.29 -17.64
CA LEU A 370 6.07 4.26 -16.72
C LEU A 370 7.37 4.84 -17.29
N THR A 371 8.11 4.02 -18.03
CA THR A 371 9.34 4.40 -18.73
C THR A 371 9.01 4.97 -20.10
N ALA A 372 8.40 6.15 -20.12
CA ALA A 372 8.19 6.92 -21.34
C ALA A 372 9.16 8.12 -21.36
N PRO A 373 9.55 8.62 -22.54
CA PRO A 373 10.35 9.84 -22.63
C PRO A 373 9.66 11.01 -21.92
N THR A 374 10.45 11.82 -21.22
CA THR A 374 9.98 12.97 -20.43
C THR A 374 10.77 14.22 -20.75
N GLN A 375 10.20 15.39 -20.42
CA GLN A 375 10.85 16.70 -20.51
C GLN A 375 11.54 16.91 -21.87
N ASP A 376 12.85 17.09 -21.89
CA ASP A 376 13.64 17.44 -23.06
C ASP A 376 13.48 16.45 -24.21
N MET A 377 13.38 15.15 -23.91
CA MET A 377 13.15 14.13 -24.94
C MET A 377 11.81 14.37 -25.65
N VAL A 378 10.75 14.69 -24.91
CA VAL A 378 9.43 15.01 -25.49
C VAL A 378 9.51 16.27 -26.33
N LEU A 379 10.20 17.32 -25.84
CA LEU A 379 10.35 18.57 -26.58
C LEU A 379 11.09 18.37 -27.90
N GLY A 380 12.18 17.59 -27.88
CA GLY A 380 12.96 17.27 -29.08
C GLY A 380 12.17 16.44 -30.09
N LEU A 381 11.44 15.42 -29.65
CA LEU A 381 10.59 14.60 -30.52
C LEU A 381 9.40 15.39 -31.08
N TYR A 382 8.78 16.26 -30.27
CA TYR A 382 7.74 17.17 -30.73
C TYR A 382 8.28 18.15 -31.79
N TYR A 383 9.43 18.78 -31.52
CA TYR A 383 10.08 19.67 -32.49
C TYR A 383 10.42 18.93 -33.78
N LEU A 384 10.97 17.72 -33.70
CA LEU A 384 11.29 16.90 -34.87
C LEU A 384 10.03 16.58 -35.71
N THR A 385 8.92 16.26 -35.06
CA THR A 385 7.69 15.80 -35.75
C THR A 385 6.75 16.92 -36.18
N SER A 386 6.96 18.14 -35.68
CA SER A 386 6.15 19.32 -36.00
C SER A 386 6.21 19.67 -37.49
N LEU A 387 5.06 20.02 -38.06
CA LEU A 387 4.96 20.56 -39.42
C LEU A 387 4.87 22.09 -39.39
N ARG A 388 5.61 22.76 -40.28
CA ARG A 388 5.52 24.20 -40.51
C ARG A 388 5.30 24.50 -41.99
N GLU A 389 4.39 25.43 -42.25
CA GLU A 389 4.07 25.89 -43.60
C GLU A 389 5.07 26.96 -44.05
N ASN A 390 5.36 27.02 -45.36
CA ASN A 390 6.27 27.98 -45.99
C ASN A 390 7.74 27.84 -45.53
N GLU A 391 8.15 26.60 -45.23
CA GLU A 391 9.54 26.29 -44.88
C GLU A 391 10.40 26.04 -46.13
N LEU A 392 11.71 26.19 -45.97
CA LEU A 392 12.67 25.98 -47.05
C LEU A 392 12.62 24.53 -47.56
N GLY A 393 12.39 24.36 -48.85
CA GLY A 393 12.36 23.04 -49.50
C GLY A 393 11.00 22.35 -49.56
N GLU A 394 9.91 23.06 -49.23
CA GLU A 394 8.54 22.55 -49.35
C GLU A 394 8.22 22.04 -50.77
N GLY A 395 7.54 20.90 -50.86
CA GLY A 395 7.12 20.26 -52.11
C GLY A 395 8.22 19.47 -52.85
N ARG A 396 9.47 19.45 -52.36
CA ARG A 396 10.55 18.64 -52.96
C ARG A 396 10.29 17.15 -52.80
N ILE A 397 10.84 16.38 -53.74
CA ILE A 397 10.69 14.92 -53.82
C ILE A 397 12.05 14.27 -53.63
N PHE A 398 12.11 13.26 -52.75
CA PHE A 398 13.33 12.51 -52.42
C PHE A 398 13.13 11.01 -52.65
N SER A 399 14.18 10.35 -53.13
CA SER A 399 14.21 8.91 -53.41
C SER A 399 14.46 8.06 -52.16
N SER A 400 15.02 8.64 -51.11
CA SER A 400 15.27 7.98 -49.82
C SER A 400 15.34 8.99 -48.67
N ILE A 401 15.27 8.50 -47.42
CA ILE A 401 15.49 9.31 -46.22
C ILE A 401 16.91 9.88 -46.20
N SER A 402 17.91 9.09 -46.61
CA SER A 402 19.32 9.52 -46.66
C SER A 402 19.54 10.68 -47.62
N GLU A 403 18.88 10.70 -48.80
CA GLU A 403 18.96 11.83 -49.74
C GLU A 403 18.36 13.11 -49.14
N ALA A 404 17.22 12.98 -48.46
CA ALA A 404 16.59 14.11 -47.76
C ALA A 404 17.47 14.61 -46.60
N LEU A 405 18.17 13.71 -45.90
CA LEU A 405 19.12 14.07 -44.85
C LEU A 405 20.33 14.81 -45.40
N MET A 406 20.91 14.35 -46.52
CA MET A 406 21.98 15.07 -47.23
C MET A 406 21.52 16.47 -47.66
N ALA A 407 20.28 16.59 -48.15
CA ALA A 407 19.70 17.87 -48.54
C ALA A 407 19.49 18.80 -47.32
N HIS A 408 19.17 18.24 -46.16
CA HIS A 408 19.09 18.98 -44.90
C HIS A 408 20.46 19.42 -44.41
N ASP A 409 21.48 18.57 -44.46
CA ASP A 409 22.86 18.89 -44.10
C ASP A 409 23.44 20.01 -45.00
N GLN A 410 23.01 20.05 -46.27
CA GLN A 410 23.31 21.14 -47.21
C GLN A 410 22.53 22.44 -46.91
N ASN A 411 21.64 22.44 -45.92
CA ASN A 411 20.68 23.52 -45.62
C ASN A 411 19.74 23.86 -46.79
N SER A 412 19.41 22.86 -47.63
CA SER A 412 18.51 23.02 -48.78
C SER A 412 17.07 22.58 -48.52
N VAL A 413 16.82 21.92 -47.37
CA VAL A 413 15.50 21.54 -46.86
C VAL A 413 15.47 21.66 -45.33
N SER A 414 14.38 22.21 -44.78
CA SER A 414 14.10 22.24 -43.34
C SER A 414 13.48 20.92 -42.87
N LEU A 415 13.78 20.49 -41.63
CA LEU A 415 13.25 19.23 -41.05
C LEU A 415 11.72 19.19 -41.02
N GLN A 416 11.11 20.35 -40.86
CA GLN A 416 9.67 20.56 -40.65
C GLN A 416 8.93 20.92 -41.95
N ALA A 417 9.66 21.04 -43.07
CA ALA A 417 9.09 21.28 -44.38
C ALA A 417 8.32 20.06 -44.89
N LYS A 418 7.21 20.31 -45.57
CA LYS A 418 6.40 19.26 -46.19
C LYS A 418 7.05 18.78 -47.48
N VAL A 419 7.46 17.51 -47.53
CA VAL A 419 8.20 16.91 -48.65
C VAL A 419 7.60 15.56 -49.05
N LYS A 420 7.94 15.05 -50.23
CA LYS A 420 7.54 13.71 -50.68
C LYS A 420 8.73 12.78 -50.64
N ILE A 421 8.72 11.79 -49.75
CA ILE A 421 9.83 10.86 -49.58
C ILE A 421 9.33 9.46 -49.95
N ARG A 422 10.14 8.71 -50.71
CA ARG A 422 9.91 7.30 -50.94
C ARG A 422 10.37 6.49 -49.73
N ILE A 423 9.44 5.80 -49.08
CA ILE A 423 9.66 5.04 -47.85
C ILE A 423 9.16 3.61 -48.06
N ALA A 424 9.86 2.62 -47.49
CA ALA A 424 9.41 1.24 -47.46
C ALA A 424 8.55 1.02 -46.20
N GLU A 425 7.24 0.85 -46.37
CA GLU A 425 6.29 0.60 -45.28
C GLU A 425 5.83 -0.85 -45.39
N ASN A 426 6.16 -1.69 -44.39
CA ASN A 426 5.83 -3.12 -44.38
C ASN A 426 6.26 -3.88 -45.66
N GLY A 427 7.42 -3.51 -46.22
CA GLY A 427 7.94 -4.11 -47.46
C GLY A 427 7.34 -3.54 -48.75
N VAL A 428 6.38 -2.60 -48.68
CA VAL A 428 5.81 -1.90 -49.84
C VAL A 428 6.46 -0.54 -49.98
N ILE A 429 7.11 -0.30 -51.12
CA ILE A 429 7.73 0.99 -51.43
C ILE A 429 6.64 1.96 -51.89
N ALA A 430 6.37 2.99 -51.11
CA ALA A 430 5.40 4.04 -51.44
C ALA A 430 6.02 5.43 -51.30
N THR A 431 5.63 6.36 -52.18
CA THR A 431 5.96 7.77 -52.03
C THR A 431 4.93 8.42 -51.12
N ARG A 432 5.35 8.91 -49.96
CA ARG A 432 4.47 9.52 -48.95
C ARG A 432 4.78 11.00 -48.79
N GLU A 433 3.74 11.79 -48.59
CA GLU A 433 3.86 13.21 -48.28
C GLU A 433 3.96 13.38 -46.76
N THR A 434 5.14 13.74 -46.26
CA THR A 434 5.51 13.76 -44.82
C THR A 434 6.56 14.85 -44.60
N THR A 435 7.02 15.04 -43.36
CA THR A 435 8.25 15.82 -43.08
C THR A 435 9.46 14.89 -42.97
N LEU A 436 10.67 15.43 -43.15
CA LEU A 436 11.92 14.68 -42.93
C LEU A 436 12.02 14.24 -41.46
N GLY A 437 11.61 15.09 -40.52
CA GLY A 437 11.66 14.74 -39.10
C GLY A 437 10.71 13.59 -38.72
N ARG A 438 9.50 13.53 -39.30
CA ARG A 438 8.60 12.38 -39.13
C ARG A 438 9.19 11.10 -39.74
N ALA A 439 9.88 11.19 -40.87
CA ALA A 439 10.54 10.03 -41.47
C ALA A 439 11.65 9.47 -40.56
N LEU A 440 12.49 10.34 -39.98
CA LEU A 440 13.52 9.95 -39.00
C LEU A 440 12.94 9.36 -37.71
N PHE A 441 11.81 9.90 -37.25
CA PHE A 441 11.12 9.34 -36.09
C PHE A 441 10.65 7.90 -36.32
N ASN A 442 10.14 7.61 -37.52
CA ASN A 442 9.63 6.28 -37.87
C ASN A 442 10.74 5.25 -38.11
N GLU A 443 11.97 5.66 -38.45
CA GLU A 443 13.12 4.74 -38.58
C GLU A 443 13.49 4.04 -37.26
N VAL A 444 13.18 4.67 -36.12
CA VAL A 444 13.39 4.10 -34.79
C VAL A 444 12.30 3.10 -34.41
N LEU A 445 11.13 3.16 -35.05
CA LEU A 445 10.01 2.26 -34.76
C LEU A 445 10.24 0.89 -35.41
N PRO A 446 9.73 -0.21 -34.82
CA PRO A 446 9.95 -1.54 -35.35
C PRO A 446 9.17 -1.78 -36.64
N GLU A 447 9.68 -2.67 -37.49
CA GLU A 447 8.99 -3.13 -38.68
C GLU A 447 7.60 -3.68 -38.33
N GLY A 448 6.57 -3.28 -39.08
CA GLY A 448 5.17 -3.65 -38.81
C GLY A 448 4.38 -2.62 -38.00
N PHE A 449 5.03 -1.62 -37.40
CA PHE A 449 4.33 -0.56 -36.68
C PHE A 449 3.73 0.47 -37.67
N PRO A 450 2.47 0.93 -37.49
CA PRO A 450 1.88 1.92 -38.37
C PRO A 450 2.68 3.22 -38.41
N TYR A 451 2.91 3.77 -39.61
CA TYR A 451 3.67 5.00 -39.76
C TYR A 451 2.99 6.18 -39.06
N VAL A 452 3.74 6.87 -38.20
CA VAL A 452 3.30 8.02 -37.40
C VAL A 452 3.46 9.30 -38.20
N ASP A 453 2.34 9.92 -38.57
CA ASP A 453 2.30 11.11 -39.42
C ASP A 453 1.55 12.30 -38.78
N TYR A 454 1.82 12.54 -37.50
CA TYR A 454 1.24 13.63 -36.72
C TYR A 454 2.26 14.15 -35.70
N ASP A 455 1.99 15.33 -35.13
CA ASP A 455 2.87 15.94 -34.13
C ASP A 455 2.83 15.14 -32.82
N VAL A 456 3.99 14.63 -32.40
CA VAL A 456 4.07 13.69 -31.28
C VAL A 456 4.17 14.45 -29.97
N THR A 457 3.02 14.68 -29.32
CA THR A 457 2.94 15.19 -27.95
C THR A 457 3.16 14.08 -26.92
N LYS A 458 3.40 14.42 -25.65
CA LYS A 458 3.59 13.44 -24.56
C LYS A 458 2.45 12.40 -24.46
N LYS A 459 1.20 12.83 -24.65
CA LYS A 459 0.04 11.92 -24.58
C LYS A 459 0.07 10.90 -25.71
N LEU A 460 0.35 11.35 -26.93
CA LEU A 460 0.44 10.49 -28.10
C LEU A 460 1.66 9.57 -28.03
N LEU A 461 2.78 10.06 -27.48
CA LEU A 461 3.95 9.24 -27.22
C LEU A 461 3.65 8.11 -26.22
N GLY A 462 2.88 8.41 -25.16
CA GLY A 462 2.38 7.38 -24.24
C GLY A 462 1.60 6.29 -24.96
N LEU A 463 0.65 6.67 -25.82
CA LEU A 463 -0.15 5.73 -26.62
C LEU A 463 0.70 4.91 -27.60
N ILE A 464 1.73 5.50 -28.21
CA ILE A 464 2.67 4.77 -29.07
C ILE A 464 3.40 3.69 -28.27
N VAL A 465 3.92 4.05 -27.09
CA VAL A 465 4.62 3.08 -26.21
C VAL A 465 3.67 2.00 -25.67
N ASP A 466 2.43 2.36 -25.34
CA ASP A 466 1.36 1.40 -24.98
C ASP A 466 1.15 0.36 -26.09
N ASN A 467 0.93 0.82 -27.32
CA ASN A 467 0.73 -0.06 -28.49
C ASN A 467 1.96 -0.94 -28.79
N LEU A 468 3.16 -0.39 -28.60
CA LEU A 468 4.40 -1.15 -28.72
C LEU A 468 4.51 -2.24 -27.66
N ALA A 469 4.14 -1.95 -26.42
CA ALA A 469 4.19 -2.91 -25.32
C ALA A 469 3.17 -4.05 -25.46
N GLU A 470 2.02 -3.80 -26.10
CA GLU A 470 1.02 -4.85 -26.38
C GLU A 470 1.39 -5.68 -27.63
N GLY A 471 1.93 -5.02 -28.68
CA GLY A 471 2.19 -5.66 -29.97
C GLY A 471 3.54 -6.36 -30.10
N TYR A 472 4.55 -5.97 -29.31
CA TYR A 472 5.95 -6.38 -29.51
C TYR A 472 6.61 -6.91 -28.23
N PRO A 473 7.65 -7.76 -28.35
CA PRO A 473 8.43 -8.20 -27.20
C PRO A 473 9.12 -7.03 -26.47
N LYS A 474 9.20 -7.12 -25.14
CA LYS A 474 9.79 -6.07 -24.28
C LYS A 474 11.21 -5.65 -24.68
N VAL A 475 12.01 -6.57 -25.20
CA VAL A 475 13.38 -6.29 -25.68
C VAL A 475 13.35 -5.30 -26.84
N VAL A 476 12.43 -5.48 -27.80
CA VAL A 476 12.24 -4.56 -28.92
C VAL A 476 11.79 -3.20 -28.40
N VAL A 477 10.83 -3.18 -27.47
CA VAL A 477 10.34 -1.94 -26.87
C VAL A 477 11.47 -1.18 -26.14
N ALA A 478 12.33 -1.87 -25.39
CA ALA A 478 13.47 -1.27 -24.72
C ALA A 478 14.45 -0.63 -25.71
N ASN A 479 14.75 -1.29 -26.83
CA ASN A 479 15.61 -0.74 -27.88
C ASN A 479 14.98 0.51 -28.53
N VAL A 480 13.68 0.47 -28.83
CA VAL A 480 12.94 1.62 -29.38
C VAL A 480 12.97 2.79 -28.39
N LEU A 481 12.77 2.53 -27.09
CA LEU A 481 12.84 3.57 -26.05
C LEU A 481 14.23 4.20 -25.95
N ASP A 482 15.29 3.40 -26.06
CA ASP A 482 16.67 3.90 -26.11
C ASP A 482 16.91 4.76 -27.38
N GLY A 483 16.39 4.34 -28.54
CA GLY A 483 16.45 5.12 -29.78
C GLY A 483 15.67 6.44 -29.69
N LEU A 484 14.47 6.42 -29.11
CA LEU A 484 13.64 7.63 -28.88
C LEU A 484 14.31 8.60 -27.91
N LYS A 485 15.01 8.08 -26.89
CA LYS A 485 15.82 8.88 -25.97
C LYS A 485 16.96 9.57 -26.71
N GLU A 486 17.75 8.81 -27.49
CA GLU A 486 18.88 9.34 -28.26
C GLU A 486 18.42 10.42 -29.25
N LEU A 487 17.36 10.12 -30.01
CA LEU A 487 16.75 11.05 -30.97
C LEU A 487 16.20 12.30 -30.27
N GLY A 488 15.48 12.13 -29.16
CA GLY A 488 14.90 13.22 -28.38
C GLY A 488 15.96 14.18 -27.85
N PHE A 489 17.03 13.68 -27.23
CA PHE A 489 18.11 14.55 -26.75
C PHE A 489 18.85 15.25 -27.89
N HIS A 490 19.15 14.53 -28.97
CA HIS A 490 19.87 15.08 -30.12
C HIS A 490 19.15 16.27 -30.75
N TRP A 491 17.83 16.13 -30.96
CA TRP A 491 17.00 17.17 -31.57
C TRP A 491 16.54 18.22 -30.58
N ALA A 492 16.44 17.93 -29.28
CA ALA A 492 16.18 18.94 -28.27
C ALA A 492 17.31 19.99 -28.21
N THR A 493 18.57 19.55 -28.30
CA THR A 493 19.71 20.48 -28.36
C THR A 493 19.67 21.35 -29.63
N ARG A 494 19.31 20.76 -30.78
CA ARG A 494 19.25 21.46 -32.08
C ARG A 494 18.01 22.32 -32.27
N ALA A 495 16.94 22.05 -31.52
CA ALA A 495 15.77 22.92 -31.47
C ALA A 495 16.12 24.31 -30.94
N GLY A 496 17.23 24.45 -30.20
CA GLY A 496 17.68 25.74 -29.65
C GLY A 496 16.65 26.37 -28.71
N ALA A 497 15.79 25.55 -28.10
CA ALA A 497 14.72 26.02 -27.24
C ALA A 497 15.31 26.66 -25.99
N THR A 498 15.22 27.99 -25.92
CA THR A 498 15.66 28.82 -24.79
C THR A 498 14.46 29.53 -24.18
N ILE A 499 14.64 30.16 -23.02
CA ILE A 499 13.61 30.98 -22.38
C ILE A 499 14.22 32.34 -22.06
N GLY A 500 13.75 33.37 -22.75
CA GLY A 500 13.97 34.77 -22.45
C GLY A 500 12.79 35.39 -21.70
N ILE A 501 13.00 36.58 -21.12
CA ILE A 501 11.90 37.34 -20.52
C ILE A 501 10.86 37.76 -21.56
N GLU A 502 11.29 38.02 -22.81
CA GLU A 502 10.44 38.45 -23.91
C GLU A 502 9.47 37.36 -24.39
N ASP A 503 9.85 36.08 -24.22
CA ASP A 503 9.02 34.94 -24.61
C ASP A 503 7.71 34.86 -23.80
N PHE A 504 7.63 35.50 -22.64
CA PHE A 504 6.42 35.54 -21.80
C PHE A 504 5.46 36.65 -22.24
N VAL A 505 4.76 36.48 -23.35
CA VAL A 505 3.88 37.51 -23.92
C VAL A 505 2.73 37.85 -22.96
N THR A 506 2.71 39.09 -22.46
CA THR A 506 1.62 39.62 -21.65
C THR A 506 0.48 40.10 -22.56
N PRO A 507 -0.79 39.74 -22.29
CA PRO A 507 -1.91 40.15 -23.13
C PRO A 507 -2.09 41.67 -23.10
N SER A 508 -2.19 42.30 -24.27
CA SER A 508 -2.30 43.76 -24.42
C SER A 508 -3.57 44.32 -23.76
N ARG A 509 -4.66 43.54 -23.80
CA ARG A 509 -5.97 43.89 -23.19
C ARG A 509 -6.07 43.60 -21.70
N LYS A 510 -4.98 43.19 -21.03
CA LYS A 510 -5.00 42.87 -19.59
C LYS A 510 -5.56 44.00 -18.74
N LEU A 511 -5.10 45.24 -18.96
CA LEU A 511 -5.51 46.40 -18.17
C LEU A 511 -6.99 46.73 -18.36
N GLU A 512 -7.47 46.68 -19.61
CA GLU A 512 -8.88 46.88 -19.96
C GLU A 512 -9.80 45.88 -19.25
N ILE A 513 -9.42 44.59 -19.25
CA ILE A 513 -10.15 43.53 -18.55
C ILE A 513 -10.18 43.86 -17.05
N LEU A 514 -9.04 44.14 -16.44
CA LEU A 514 -8.95 44.40 -14.99
C LEU A 514 -9.78 45.62 -14.55
N GLU A 515 -9.76 46.72 -15.30
CA GLU A 515 -10.56 47.91 -15.00
C GLU A 515 -12.07 47.64 -15.05
N SER A 516 -12.51 46.81 -16.01
CA SER A 516 -13.92 46.43 -16.14
C SER A 516 -14.42 45.65 -14.92
N TYR A 517 -13.62 44.70 -14.40
CA TYR A 517 -13.97 43.90 -13.22
C TYR A 517 -13.78 44.68 -11.91
N GLU A 518 -12.84 45.63 -11.86
CA GLU A 518 -12.68 46.53 -10.72
C GLU A 518 -13.91 47.42 -10.53
N THR A 519 -14.45 47.96 -11.63
CA THR A 519 -15.72 48.71 -11.60
C THR A 519 -16.89 47.85 -11.10
N ARG A 520 -16.92 46.55 -11.41
CA ARG A 520 -17.94 45.62 -10.88
C ARG A 520 -17.73 45.37 -9.39
N ALA A 521 -16.49 45.14 -8.95
CA ALA A 521 -16.15 44.94 -7.55
C ALA A 521 -16.50 46.16 -6.69
N ASP A 522 -16.28 47.37 -7.18
CA ASP A 522 -16.63 48.62 -6.49
C ASP A 522 -18.15 48.79 -6.33
N LYS A 523 -18.95 48.32 -7.30
CA LYS A 523 -20.42 48.30 -7.16
C LYS A 523 -20.87 47.39 -6.02
N VAL A 524 -20.30 46.19 -5.90
CA VAL A 524 -20.58 45.25 -4.82
C VAL A 524 -20.17 45.85 -3.47
N GLN A 525 -18.99 46.48 -3.41
CA GLN A 525 -18.53 47.19 -2.22
C GLN A 525 -19.46 48.35 -1.84
N SER A 526 -19.96 49.13 -2.80
CA SER A 526 -20.93 50.20 -2.57
C SER A 526 -22.28 49.68 -2.08
N GLN A 527 -22.74 48.52 -2.57
CA GLN A 527 -23.97 47.88 -2.10
C GLN A 527 -23.85 47.44 -0.64
N TYR A 528 -22.70 46.89 -0.26
CA TYR A 528 -22.40 46.55 1.13
C TYR A 528 -22.38 47.78 2.05
N GLU A 529 -21.71 48.86 1.62
CA GLU A 529 -21.65 50.12 2.38
C GLU A 529 -23.04 50.77 2.55
N LYS A 530 -23.94 50.56 1.59
CA LYS A 530 -25.36 50.97 1.66
C LYS A 530 -26.24 50.00 2.47
N GLY A 531 -25.70 48.89 2.96
CA GLY A 531 -26.42 47.88 3.73
C GLY A 531 -27.37 47.00 2.92
N LEU A 532 -27.20 46.93 1.59
CA LEU A 532 -28.07 46.13 0.70
C LEU A 532 -27.70 44.64 0.69
N ILE A 533 -26.45 44.31 1.00
CA ILE A 533 -25.91 42.94 1.04
C ILE A 533 -25.13 42.73 2.33
N THR A 534 -25.02 41.47 2.75
CA THR A 534 -24.22 41.05 3.92
C THR A 534 -22.73 40.93 3.59
N ASP A 535 -21.85 40.84 4.60
CA ASP A 535 -20.39 40.67 4.36
C ASP A 535 -20.07 39.33 3.69
N ASP A 536 -20.83 38.28 4.00
CA ASP A 536 -20.63 36.95 3.41
C ASP A 536 -21.02 36.94 1.92
N GLU A 537 -22.16 37.55 1.57
CA GLU A 537 -22.58 37.74 0.16
C GLU A 537 -21.57 38.60 -0.61
N ARG A 538 -21.12 39.72 -0.02
CA ARG A 538 -20.07 40.57 -0.59
C ARG A 538 -18.82 39.76 -0.94
N ARG A 539 -18.33 38.93 -0.02
CA ARG A 539 -17.12 38.13 -0.24
C ARG A 539 -17.33 37.12 -1.36
N GLN A 540 -18.47 36.45 -1.39
CA GLN A 540 -18.78 35.46 -2.42
C GLN A 540 -18.84 36.11 -3.81
N GLU A 541 -19.56 37.23 -3.95
CA GLU A 541 -19.64 37.95 -5.23
C GLU A 541 -18.26 38.45 -5.68
N LEU A 542 -17.44 39.01 -4.77
CA LEU A 542 -16.09 39.44 -5.10
C LEU A 542 -15.19 38.28 -5.59
N ILE A 543 -15.30 37.11 -4.95
CA ILE A 543 -14.58 35.90 -5.38
C ILE A 543 -15.00 35.49 -6.78
N GLU A 544 -16.30 35.48 -7.07
CA GLU A 544 -16.83 35.12 -8.40
C GLU A 544 -16.35 36.11 -9.49
N ILE A 545 -16.43 37.42 -9.23
CA ILE A 545 -15.96 38.49 -10.13
C ILE A 545 -14.49 38.29 -10.49
N TRP A 546 -13.62 38.11 -9.49
CA TRP A 546 -12.18 37.96 -9.73
C TRP A 546 -11.79 36.61 -10.32
N THR A 547 -12.61 35.58 -10.13
CA THR A 547 -12.43 34.28 -10.77
C THR A 547 -12.71 34.38 -12.27
N GLN A 548 -13.80 35.07 -12.65
CA GLN A 548 -14.11 35.36 -14.05
C GLN A 548 -13.01 36.19 -14.72
N ALA A 549 -12.56 37.27 -14.06
CA ALA A 549 -11.45 38.11 -14.55
C ALA A 549 -10.18 37.29 -14.81
N THR A 550 -9.81 36.41 -13.87
CA THR A 550 -8.61 35.56 -14.00
C THR A 550 -8.71 34.59 -15.18
N ASN A 551 -9.91 34.05 -15.44
CA ASN A 551 -10.15 33.13 -16.56
C ASN A 551 -10.15 33.86 -17.91
N GLU A 552 -10.69 35.07 -17.97
CA GLU A 552 -10.68 35.90 -19.18
C GLU A 552 -9.26 36.33 -19.56
N VAL A 553 -8.47 36.80 -18.58
CA VAL A 553 -7.03 37.10 -18.78
C VAL A 553 -6.24 35.87 -19.23
N ALA A 554 -6.56 34.68 -18.69
CA ALA A 554 -5.93 33.43 -19.13
C ALA A 554 -6.22 33.11 -20.60
N LYS A 555 -7.48 33.23 -21.02
CA LYS A 555 -7.88 32.95 -22.40
C LYS A 555 -7.23 33.91 -23.38
N GLU A 556 -7.24 35.21 -23.07
CA GLU A 556 -6.60 36.24 -23.89
C GLU A 556 -5.08 36.03 -23.99
N MET A 557 -4.46 35.58 -22.90
CA MET A 557 -3.05 35.22 -22.90
C MET A 557 -2.80 34.04 -23.84
N GLU A 558 -3.56 32.95 -23.71
CA GLU A 558 -3.41 31.74 -24.54
C GLU A 558 -3.51 32.04 -26.05
N GLU A 559 -4.44 32.90 -26.45
CA GLU A 559 -4.63 33.30 -27.85
C GLU A 559 -3.49 34.17 -28.39
N ASN A 560 -2.80 34.92 -27.52
CA ASN A 560 -1.68 35.79 -27.90
C ASN A 560 -0.32 35.07 -28.02
N PHE A 561 -0.20 33.82 -27.58
CA PHE A 561 1.08 33.08 -27.67
C PHE A 561 1.30 32.51 -29.08
N PRO A 562 2.39 32.87 -29.78
CA PRO A 562 2.75 32.24 -31.05
C PRO A 562 3.08 30.75 -30.86
N ARG A 563 2.68 29.90 -31.81
CA ARG A 563 2.99 28.45 -31.76
C ARG A 563 4.49 28.14 -31.87
N THR A 564 5.28 29.06 -32.41
CA THR A 564 6.75 28.95 -32.53
C THR A 564 7.47 29.36 -31.24
N ASN A 565 6.77 29.94 -30.27
CA ASN A 565 7.35 30.38 -29.01
C ASN A 565 7.82 29.16 -28.19
N PRO A 566 9.04 29.18 -27.63
CA PRO A 566 9.60 28.04 -26.89
C PRO A 566 8.80 27.71 -25.63
N VAL A 567 8.27 28.71 -24.92
CA VAL A 567 7.42 28.52 -23.71
C VAL A 567 6.12 27.83 -24.10
N TRP A 568 5.51 28.24 -25.21
CA TRP A 568 4.31 27.58 -25.73
C TRP A 568 4.60 26.13 -26.13
N MET A 569 5.68 25.89 -26.86
CA MET A 569 6.08 24.54 -27.28
C MET A 569 6.31 23.60 -26.09
N MET A 570 6.97 24.07 -25.02
CA MET A 570 7.22 23.26 -23.82
C MET A 570 5.92 22.81 -23.14
N VAL A 571 4.92 23.70 -23.07
CA VAL A 571 3.63 23.39 -22.43
C VAL A 571 2.73 22.57 -23.34
N TYR A 572 2.61 22.93 -24.61
CA TYR A 572 1.74 22.23 -25.57
C TYR A 572 2.23 20.80 -25.86
N SER A 573 3.54 20.61 -26.04
CA SER A 573 4.12 19.27 -26.20
C SER A 573 3.92 18.39 -24.96
N GLY A 574 3.64 19.00 -23.80
CA GLY A 574 3.55 18.32 -22.51
C GLY A 574 4.91 17.94 -21.92
N ALA A 575 6.01 18.50 -22.45
CA ALA A 575 7.36 18.29 -21.94
C ALA A 575 7.50 18.79 -20.50
N ARG A 576 7.16 20.06 -20.25
CA ARG A 576 7.21 20.68 -18.93
C ARG A 576 6.31 21.90 -18.84
N GLY A 577 5.68 22.05 -17.68
CA GLY A 577 4.84 23.19 -17.36
C GLY A 577 3.35 22.98 -17.64
N ASN A 578 2.53 23.91 -17.18
CA ASN A 578 1.09 23.96 -17.46
C ASN A 578 0.70 25.41 -17.79
N MET A 579 -0.35 25.60 -18.56
CA MET A 579 -0.87 26.90 -18.94
C MET A 579 -1.26 27.76 -17.73
N MET A 580 -1.72 27.12 -16.65
CA MET A 580 -1.96 27.81 -15.37
C MET A 580 -0.68 28.42 -14.76
N GLN A 581 0.50 27.81 -14.98
CA GLN A 581 1.79 28.38 -14.52
C GLN A 581 2.21 29.56 -15.42
N ILE A 582 2.03 29.43 -16.74
CA ILE A 582 2.26 30.54 -17.67
C ILE A 582 1.36 31.73 -17.30
N ARG A 583 0.09 31.49 -16.96
CA ARG A 583 -0.83 32.52 -16.45
C ARG A 583 -0.28 33.28 -15.26
N GLN A 584 0.38 32.61 -14.32
CA GLN A 584 0.97 33.28 -13.16
C GLN A 584 2.19 34.13 -13.53
N ILE A 585 2.89 33.80 -14.61
CA ILE A 585 4.09 34.52 -15.07
C ILE A 585 3.72 35.70 -15.97
N ALA A 586 2.82 35.51 -16.94
CA ALA A 586 2.50 36.50 -17.98
C ALA A 586 1.08 37.09 -17.88
N GLY A 587 0.13 36.40 -17.24
CA GLY A 587 -1.24 36.86 -17.07
C GLY A 587 -1.41 37.64 -15.75
N MET A 588 -1.98 36.97 -14.75
CA MET A 588 -2.08 37.44 -13.37
C MET A 588 -2.07 36.24 -12.43
N ARG A 589 -1.66 36.46 -11.17
CA ARG A 589 -1.69 35.38 -10.19
C ARG A 589 -3.11 35.04 -9.73
N GLY A 590 -3.95 36.05 -9.53
CA GLY A 590 -5.35 35.89 -9.14
C GLY A 590 -5.55 35.74 -7.62
N LEU A 591 -6.60 35.02 -7.24
CA LEU A 591 -7.00 34.84 -5.84
C LEU A 591 -6.05 33.89 -5.10
N VAL A 592 -5.82 34.15 -3.82
CA VAL A 592 -4.98 33.33 -2.93
C VAL A 592 -5.74 32.94 -1.67
N ALA A 593 -5.43 31.77 -1.13
CA ALA A 593 -6.04 31.27 0.11
C ALA A 593 -5.23 31.68 1.35
N ASN A 594 -5.93 31.98 2.43
CA ASN A 594 -5.33 32.17 3.74
C ASN A 594 -4.98 30.81 4.40
N PRO A 595 -4.32 30.78 5.57
CA PRO A 595 -3.98 29.53 6.24
C PRO A 595 -5.20 28.68 6.65
N LYS A 596 -6.38 29.30 6.83
CA LYS A 596 -7.64 28.58 7.10
C LYS A 596 -8.23 27.92 5.84
N GLY A 597 -7.78 28.32 4.65
CA GLY A 597 -8.31 27.84 3.37
C GLY A 597 -9.41 28.73 2.80
N GLU A 598 -9.72 29.86 3.44
CA GLU A 598 -10.65 30.85 2.90
C GLU A 598 -9.93 31.67 1.83
N ILE A 599 -10.64 31.99 0.75
CA ILE A 599 -10.11 32.81 -0.34
C ILE A 599 -10.08 34.27 0.11
N ILE A 600 -8.95 34.94 -0.05
CA ILE A 600 -8.83 36.38 0.20
C ILE A 600 -9.53 37.10 -0.97
N PRO A 601 -10.58 37.91 -0.73
CA PRO A 601 -11.37 38.53 -1.80
C PRO A 601 -10.60 39.61 -2.59
N ARG A 602 -9.42 39.99 -2.12
CA ARG A 602 -8.49 40.88 -2.83
C ARG A 602 -7.49 40.04 -3.65
N PRO A 603 -7.53 40.08 -4.99
CA PRO A 603 -6.64 39.30 -5.84
C PRO A 603 -5.25 39.93 -5.94
N ILE A 604 -4.30 39.15 -6.43
CA ILE A 604 -3.00 39.62 -6.93
C ILE A 604 -3.16 39.89 -8.43
N LYS A 605 -3.16 41.16 -8.82
CA LYS A 605 -3.32 41.59 -10.23
C LYS A 605 -2.01 41.49 -11.01
N SER A 606 -0.90 41.69 -10.30
CA SER A 606 0.45 41.56 -10.83
C SER A 606 0.77 40.11 -11.21
N ASN A 607 1.74 39.95 -12.12
CA ASN A 607 2.31 38.65 -12.46
C ASN A 607 3.82 38.61 -12.10
N PHE A 608 4.46 37.45 -12.27
CA PHE A 608 5.89 37.34 -11.94
C PHE A 608 6.81 38.10 -12.89
N ARG A 609 6.37 38.39 -14.13
CA ARG A 609 7.14 39.21 -15.08
C ARG A 609 7.15 40.69 -14.67
N GLU A 610 6.02 41.22 -14.21
CA GLU A 610 5.85 42.60 -13.73
C GLU A 610 6.46 42.81 -12.33
N GLY A 611 6.49 41.75 -11.53
CA GLY A 611 6.88 41.79 -10.12
C GLY A 611 5.69 42.03 -9.19
N LEU A 612 5.76 41.52 -7.97
CA LEU A 612 4.70 41.68 -6.97
C LEU A 612 5.03 42.81 -6.00
N SER A 613 4.00 43.56 -5.58
CA SER A 613 4.14 44.47 -4.45
C SER A 613 4.39 43.71 -3.13
N VAL A 614 4.89 44.40 -2.10
CA VAL A 614 5.17 43.80 -0.79
C VAL A 614 3.92 43.12 -0.20
N LEU A 615 2.75 43.76 -0.34
CA LEU A 615 1.48 43.23 0.16
C LEU A 615 1.05 41.98 -0.62
N GLU A 616 1.11 42.02 -1.95
CA GLU A 616 0.78 40.87 -2.81
C GLU A 616 1.71 39.69 -2.55
N TYR A 617 3.00 39.95 -2.38
CA TYR A 617 3.97 38.92 -2.03
C TYR A 617 3.66 38.32 -0.65
N PHE A 618 3.38 39.16 0.36
CA PHE A 618 3.05 38.73 1.72
C PHE A 618 1.80 37.83 1.74
N ILE A 619 0.71 38.21 1.08
CA ILE A 619 -0.50 37.37 1.03
C ILE A 619 -0.23 36.04 0.30
N SER A 620 0.61 36.05 -0.74
CA SER A 620 1.06 34.84 -1.44
C SER A 620 1.82 33.86 -0.53
N THR A 621 2.57 34.35 0.46
CA THR A 621 3.37 33.49 1.35
C THR A 621 2.53 32.54 2.22
N HIS A 622 1.27 32.91 2.53
CA HIS A 622 0.39 32.10 3.37
C HIS A 622 0.08 30.75 2.70
N GLY A 623 -0.33 30.80 1.42
CA GLY A 623 -0.61 29.60 0.63
C GLY A 623 0.65 28.77 0.38
N ALA A 624 1.79 29.42 0.07
CA ALA A 624 3.05 28.72 -0.18
C ALA A 624 3.56 27.97 1.07
N ARG A 625 3.59 28.63 2.24
CA ARG A 625 4.03 28.00 3.49
C ARG A 625 3.10 26.86 3.91
N LYS A 626 1.79 27.05 3.77
CA LYS A 626 0.80 26.00 4.05
C LYS A 626 1.02 24.78 3.15
N GLY A 627 1.21 24.98 1.86
CA GLY A 627 1.52 23.90 0.91
C GLY A 627 2.75 23.10 1.32
N LEU A 628 3.86 23.77 1.66
CA LEU A 628 5.09 23.09 2.12
C LEU A 628 4.88 22.30 3.42
N ALA A 629 4.17 22.89 4.39
CA ALA A 629 3.88 22.23 5.66
C ALA A 629 2.98 21.00 5.48
N ASP A 630 1.94 21.12 4.65
CA ASP A 630 1.02 20.03 4.35
C ASP A 630 1.72 18.88 3.61
N THR A 631 2.60 19.17 2.64
CA THR A 631 3.41 18.15 1.97
C THR A 631 4.28 17.37 2.96
N ALA A 632 4.93 18.07 3.90
CA ALA A 632 5.78 17.44 4.90
C ALA A 632 4.99 16.56 5.90
N LEU A 633 3.84 17.06 6.39
CA LEU A 633 3.02 16.34 7.37
C LEU A 633 2.31 15.12 6.76
N ARG A 634 1.72 15.28 5.57
CA ARG A 634 0.83 14.27 4.98
C ARG A 634 1.55 13.13 4.26
N THR A 635 2.84 13.27 3.98
CA THR A 635 3.66 12.16 3.47
C THR A 635 3.64 10.96 4.44
N ALA A 636 3.58 11.22 5.74
CA ALA A 636 3.47 10.17 6.76
C ALA A 636 2.13 9.41 6.69
N ASP A 637 1.03 10.10 6.37
CA ASP A 637 -0.32 9.52 6.34
C ASP A 637 -0.50 8.55 5.17
N SER A 638 0.01 8.91 3.99
CA SER A 638 0.00 8.00 2.82
C SER A 638 0.83 6.74 3.10
N GLY A 639 2.05 6.89 3.63
CA GLY A 639 2.87 5.74 4.03
C GLY A 639 2.21 4.87 5.09
N TYR A 640 1.43 5.47 6.00
CA TYR A 640 0.67 4.73 7.00
C TYR A 640 -0.51 3.96 6.41
N LEU A 641 -1.23 4.53 5.43
CA LEU A 641 -2.28 3.81 4.71
C LEU A 641 -1.69 2.64 3.91
N THR A 642 -0.65 2.86 3.11
CA THR A 642 0.03 1.81 2.33
C THR A 642 0.43 0.64 3.23
N ARG A 643 1.00 0.96 4.40
CA ARG A 643 1.35 -0.04 5.40
C ARG A 643 0.13 -0.86 5.84
N ARG A 644 -0.99 -0.22 6.22
CA ARG A 644 -2.19 -0.93 6.66
C ARG A 644 -2.77 -1.83 5.56
N LEU A 645 -2.73 -1.35 4.31
CA LEU A 645 -3.15 -2.14 3.16
C LEU A 645 -2.25 -3.37 2.96
N CYS A 646 -0.92 -3.21 3.06
CA CYS A 646 0.01 -4.33 3.01
C CYS A 646 -0.24 -5.32 4.15
N ASP A 647 -0.48 -4.85 5.38
CA ASP A 647 -0.73 -5.71 6.53
C ASP A 647 -2.03 -6.54 6.39
N VAL A 648 -3.02 -6.07 5.62
CA VAL A 648 -4.24 -6.84 5.30
C VAL A 648 -4.07 -7.78 4.12
N ALA A 649 -3.31 -7.38 3.11
CA ALA A 649 -3.28 -8.07 1.82
C ALA A 649 -2.03 -8.93 1.60
N GLN A 650 -1.03 -8.88 2.48
CA GLN A 650 0.24 -9.62 2.32
C GLN A 650 0.06 -11.13 2.09
N ASP A 651 -0.97 -11.74 2.66
CA ASP A 651 -1.20 -13.19 2.55
C ASP A 651 -1.99 -13.56 1.27
N VAL A 652 -2.31 -12.59 0.43
CA VAL A 652 -3.03 -12.78 -0.83
C VAL A 652 -2.04 -13.03 -1.96
N ILE A 653 -1.86 -14.31 -2.26
CA ILE A 653 -0.93 -14.85 -3.27
C ILE A 653 -1.73 -15.68 -4.27
N ILE A 654 -1.30 -15.73 -5.53
CA ILE A 654 -1.84 -16.66 -6.52
C ILE A 654 -1.36 -18.08 -6.18
N ARG A 655 -2.27 -19.00 -5.83
CA ARG A 655 -1.92 -20.37 -5.41
C ARG A 655 -2.21 -21.43 -6.48
N GLU A 656 -3.14 -21.16 -7.38
CA GLU A 656 -3.58 -22.07 -8.43
C GLU A 656 -3.90 -21.28 -9.70
N GLU A 657 -3.96 -21.97 -10.84
CA GLU A 657 -4.21 -21.32 -12.13
C GLU A 657 -5.70 -21.00 -12.31
N ASP A 658 -6.58 -21.94 -11.94
CA ASP A 658 -8.04 -21.79 -12.07
C ASP A 658 -8.77 -22.44 -10.88
N CYS A 659 -9.72 -21.71 -10.28
CA CYS A 659 -10.60 -22.24 -9.24
C CYS A 659 -11.87 -22.92 -9.79
N GLY A 660 -12.10 -22.89 -11.11
CA GLY A 660 -13.23 -23.56 -11.77
C GLY A 660 -14.60 -22.90 -11.57
N THR A 661 -14.65 -21.70 -11.00
CA THR A 661 -15.92 -20.97 -10.76
C THR A 661 -16.42 -20.30 -12.05
N GLU A 662 -17.71 -20.42 -12.33
CA GLU A 662 -18.42 -19.71 -13.41
C GLU A 662 -18.99 -18.35 -12.93
N ARG A 663 -18.79 -18.03 -11.64
CA ARG A 663 -19.27 -16.78 -11.05
C ARG A 663 -18.44 -15.59 -11.54
N GLY A 664 -19.12 -14.55 -12.00
CA GLY A 664 -18.51 -13.30 -12.45
C GLY A 664 -19.27 -12.06 -12.00
N LEU A 665 -18.78 -10.90 -12.39
CA LEU A 665 -19.44 -9.61 -12.27
C LEU A 665 -19.86 -9.15 -13.67
N MET A 666 -21.05 -8.54 -13.77
CA MET A 666 -21.44 -7.82 -14.97
C MET A 666 -20.70 -6.49 -15.01
N ALA A 667 -20.06 -6.19 -16.13
CA ALA A 667 -19.34 -4.95 -16.36
C ALA A 667 -19.70 -4.36 -17.73
N ALA A 668 -19.89 -3.05 -17.79
CA ALA A 668 -20.20 -2.34 -19.03
C ALA A 668 -18.94 -2.16 -19.89
N ILE A 669 -18.98 -2.61 -21.14
CA ILE A 669 -17.92 -2.39 -22.15
C ILE A 669 -18.19 -1.19 -23.04
N ALA A 670 -19.46 -0.85 -23.25
CA ALA A 670 -19.86 0.22 -24.12
C ALA A 670 -21.06 0.98 -23.57
N THR A 671 -21.05 2.29 -23.78
CA THR A 671 -22.17 3.18 -23.50
C THR A 671 -22.81 3.60 -24.81
N LYS A 672 -24.13 3.79 -24.78
CA LYS A 672 -24.87 4.31 -25.93
C LYS A 672 -24.61 5.81 -26.02
N SER A 673 -24.01 6.25 -27.12
CA SER A 673 -23.89 7.68 -27.43
C SER A 673 -25.26 8.29 -27.74
N SER A 674 -25.35 9.63 -27.77
CA SER A 674 -26.57 10.37 -28.14
C SER A 674 -27.08 10.05 -29.55
N THR A 675 -26.21 9.49 -30.40
CA THR A 675 -26.50 9.01 -31.76
C THR A 675 -26.97 7.55 -31.83
N GLY A 676 -27.05 6.84 -30.70
CA GLY A 676 -27.42 5.43 -30.63
C GLY A 676 -26.29 4.44 -30.95
N ALA A 677 -25.13 4.91 -31.43
CA ALA A 677 -23.94 4.08 -31.62
C ALA A 677 -23.30 3.72 -30.28
N LEU A 678 -22.84 2.47 -30.15
CA LEU A 678 -22.10 2.01 -28.98
C LEU A 678 -20.65 2.51 -29.06
N THR A 679 -20.26 3.31 -28.08
CA THR A 679 -18.88 3.78 -27.90
C THR A 679 -18.28 3.11 -26.69
N ARG A 680 -16.96 2.90 -26.70
CA ARG A 680 -16.23 2.34 -25.56
C ARG A 680 -16.58 3.10 -24.28
N ASP A 681 -16.91 2.37 -23.22
CA ASP A 681 -17.20 2.99 -21.92
C ASP A 681 -15.95 3.72 -21.39
N GLU A 682 -16.16 4.82 -20.67
CA GLU A 682 -15.08 5.69 -20.19
C GLU A 682 -14.12 4.95 -19.23
N HIS A 683 -14.57 3.86 -18.61
CA HIS A 683 -13.85 3.19 -17.52
C HIS A 683 -13.31 1.80 -17.88
N VAL A 684 -13.48 1.36 -19.14
CA VAL A 684 -13.12 0.02 -19.64
C VAL A 684 -11.68 -0.38 -19.32
N GLU A 685 -10.75 0.57 -19.41
CA GLU A 685 -9.32 0.34 -19.12
C GLU A 685 -9.06 -0.08 -17.66
N THR A 686 -9.90 0.35 -16.73
CA THR A 686 -9.76 0.05 -15.30
C THR A 686 -10.67 -1.09 -14.83
N SER A 687 -11.80 -1.27 -15.50
CA SER A 687 -12.84 -2.22 -15.11
C SER A 687 -12.72 -3.57 -15.83
N ILE A 688 -12.36 -3.60 -17.11
CA ILE A 688 -12.48 -4.80 -17.96
C ILE A 688 -11.16 -5.22 -18.60
N TYR A 689 -10.34 -4.27 -19.03
CA TYR A 689 -9.04 -4.56 -19.63
C TYR A 689 -8.19 -5.46 -18.70
N GLY A 690 -7.63 -6.53 -19.25
CA GLY A 690 -6.83 -7.51 -18.50
C GLY A 690 -7.62 -8.37 -17.50
N ARG A 691 -8.95 -8.50 -17.69
CA ARG A 691 -9.79 -9.51 -17.01
C ARG A 691 -10.09 -10.69 -17.92
N THR A 692 -10.51 -11.81 -17.32
CA THR A 692 -10.95 -13.00 -18.06
C THR A 692 -12.47 -13.05 -18.15
N LEU A 693 -12.98 -13.51 -19.29
CA LEU A 693 -14.42 -13.76 -19.48
C LEU A 693 -14.88 -14.95 -18.62
N ALA A 694 -16.08 -14.82 -18.03
CA ALA A 694 -16.70 -15.89 -17.26
C ALA A 694 -17.56 -16.83 -18.13
N GLU A 695 -18.16 -16.32 -19.20
CA GLU A 695 -19.04 -17.06 -20.11
C GLU A 695 -18.76 -16.70 -21.57
N ASP A 696 -19.19 -17.56 -22.49
CA ASP A 696 -19.04 -17.35 -23.94
C ASP A 696 -19.91 -16.17 -24.40
N ILE A 697 -19.35 -15.29 -25.23
CA ILE A 697 -20.10 -14.20 -25.85
C ILE A 697 -20.50 -14.63 -27.26
N SER A 698 -21.80 -14.74 -27.49
CA SER A 698 -22.35 -15.03 -28.82
C SER A 698 -23.19 -13.86 -29.34
N VAL A 699 -22.95 -13.49 -30.60
CA VAL A 699 -23.76 -12.50 -31.33
C VAL A 699 -24.32 -13.21 -32.56
N ALA A 700 -25.64 -13.12 -32.76
CA ALA A 700 -26.36 -13.80 -33.83
C ALA A 700 -26.09 -15.33 -33.91
N GLY A 701 -25.95 -16.00 -32.76
CA GLY A 701 -25.76 -17.45 -32.68
C GLY A 701 -24.33 -17.94 -32.96
N LYS A 702 -23.37 -17.06 -33.26
CA LYS A 702 -21.95 -17.39 -33.39
C LYS A 702 -21.17 -16.91 -32.16
N VAL A 703 -20.40 -17.81 -31.54
CA VAL A 703 -19.48 -17.44 -30.46
C VAL A 703 -18.37 -16.57 -31.03
N LEU A 704 -18.29 -15.32 -30.58
CA LEU A 704 -17.24 -14.38 -30.95
C LEU A 704 -15.99 -14.58 -30.09
N VAL A 705 -16.18 -14.76 -28.78
CA VAL A 705 -15.10 -14.94 -27.82
C VAL A 705 -15.50 -16.00 -26.80
N ALA A 706 -14.61 -16.95 -26.54
CA ALA A 706 -14.83 -18.04 -25.60
C ALA A 706 -14.57 -17.62 -24.14
N ALA A 707 -15.19 -18.31 -23.20
CA ALA A 707 -14.98 -18.17 -21.78
C ALA A 707 -13.51 -18.42 -21.40
N GLY A 708 -13.01 -17.69 -20.42
CA GLY A 708 -11.62 -17.78 -19.97
C GLY A 708 -10.61 -17.01 -20.82
N THR A 709 -11.04 -16.37 -21.92
CA THR A 709 -10.17 -15.50 -22.73
C THR A 709 -9.80 -14.22 -21.96
N ASP A 710 -8.54 -13.81 -22.05
CA ASP A 710 -8.01 -12.55 -21.49
C ASP A 710 -8.38 -11.37 -22.40
N LEU A 711 -9.03 -10.35 -21.83
CA LEU A 711 -9.56 -9.21 -22.58
C LEU A 711 -8.48 -8.12 -22.76
N GLY A 712 -7.88 -8.06 -23.95
CA GLY A 712 -7.04 -6.93 -24.40
C GLY A 712 -7.80 -5.91 -25.25
N ASP A 713 -7.13 -4.82 -25.66
CA ASP A 713 -7.77 -3.74 -26.42
C ASP A 713 -8.38 -4.23 -27.73
N ARG A 714 -7.66 -5.08 -28.47
CA ARG A 714 -8.14 -5.68 -29.73
C ARG A 714 -9.46 -6.45 -29.58
N ILE A 715 -9.60 -7.22 -28.50
CA ILE A 715 -10.81 -8.04 -28.27
C ILE A 715 -11.96 -7.13 -27.83
N ILE A 716 -11.67 -6.13 -27.01
CA ILE A 716 -12.66 -5.13 -26.58
C ILE A 716 -13.22 -4.40 -27.81
N ASP A 717 -12.36 -3.92 -28.71
CA ASP A 717 -12.79 -3.20 -29.91
C ASP A 717 -13.68 -4.08 -30.82
N VAL A 718 -13.36 -5.37 -30.94
CA VAL A 718 -14.19 -6.35 -31.67
C VAL A 718 -15.57 -6.53 -31.01
N LEU A 719 -15.63 -6.60 -29.68
CA LEU A 719 -16.90 -6.75 -28.95
C LEU A 719 -17.78 -5.50 -29.05
N VAL A 720 -17.18 -4.31 -28.97
CA VAL A 720 -17.89 -3.03 -29.13
C VAL A 720 -18.41 -2.89 -30.57
N ALA A 721 -17.59 -3.22 -31.57
CA ALA A 721 -18.00 -3.21 -32.98
C ALA A 721 -19.12 -4.22 -33.28
N ALA A 722 -19.15 -5.34 -32.55
CA ALA A 722 -20.21 -6.34 -32.64
C ALA A 722 -21.50 -5.95 -31.89
N GLY A 723 -21.53 -4.79 -31.22
CA GLY A 723 -22.72 -4.25 -30.56
C GLY A 723 -23.00 -4.80 -29.16
N VAL A 724 -21.99 -5.35 -28.48
CA VAL A 724 -22.12 -5.85 -27.11
C VAL A 724 -21.97 -4.67 -26.14
N ALA A 725 -22.89 -4.53 -25.18
CA ALA A 725 -22.88 -3.42 -24.20
C ALA A 725 -22.31 -3.82 -22.83
N GLU A 726 -22.56 -5.06 -22.39
CA GLU A 726 -22.12 -5.58 -21.11
C GLU A 726 -21.55 -6.98 -21.27
N VAL A 727 -20.57 -7.33 -20.43
CA VAL A 727 -19.95 -8.65 -20.40
C VAL A 727 -19.77 -9.12 -18.97
N LYS A 728 -19.82 -10.45 -18.79
CA LYS A 728 -19.59 -11.07 -17.49
C LYS A 728 -18.13 -11.47 -17.34
N VAL A 729 -17.43 -10.83 -16.42
CA VAL A 729 -15.99 -11.04 -16.16
C VAL A 729 -15.76 -11.78 -14.85
N ARG A 730 -14.72 -12.60 -14.79
CA ARG A 730 -14.27 -13.15 -13.51
C ARG A 730 -13.64 -12.05 -12.66
N SER A 731 -13.82 -12.16 -11.35
CA SER A 731 -13.30 -11.21 -10.38
C SER A 731 -12.70 -11.96 -9.20
N VAL A 732 -11.73 -11.31 -8.55
CA VAL A 732 -11.17 -11.79 -7.29
C VAL A 732 -12.25 -11.90 -6.21
N LEU A 733 -13.33 -11.11 -6.29
CA LEU A 733 -14.48 -11.14 -5.38
C LEU A 733 -15.32 -12.42 -5.52
N THR A 734 -15.36 -13.07 -6.70
CA THR A 734 -16.14 -14.32 -6.95
C THR A 734 -15.32 -15.60 -6.84
N CYS A 735 -14.00 -15.48 -6.64
CA CYS A 735 -13.07 -16.60 -6.65
C CYS A 735 -13.30 -17.60 -5.48
N ASP A 736 -13.39 -18.89 -5.82
CA ASP A 736 -13.63 -20.00 -4.88
C ASP A 736 -12.34 -20.69 -4.38
N SER A 737 -11.17 -20.09 -4.66
CA SER A 737 -9.90 -20.62 -4.16
C SER A 737 -9.85 -20.67 -2.63
N LYS A 738 -9.42 -21.80 -2.08
CA LYS A 738 -9.38 -22.04 -0.62
C LYS A 738 -8.35 -21.18 0.10
N VAL A 739 -7.15 -21.08 -0.48
CA VAL A 739 -6.04 -20.31 0.07
C VAL A 739 -5.54 -19.37 -1.02
N GLY A 740 -5.50 -18.08 -0.74
CA GLY A 740 -5.10 -17.08 -1.73
C GLY A 740 -6.15 -16.90 -2.83
N GLN A 741 -5.70 -16.83 -4.08
CA GLN A 741 -6.56 -16.65 -5.25
C GLN A 741 -6.06 -17.48 -6.43
N CYS A 742 -6.92 -17.67 -7.44
CA CYS A 742 -6.51 -18.26 -8.71
C CYS A 742 -6.11 -17.21 -9.75
N GLY A 743 -5.26 -17.62 -10.69
CA GLY A 743 -4.77 -16.76 -11.76
C GLY A 743 -5.88 -16.23 -12.67
N LYS A 744 -6.82 -17.07 -13.10
CA LYS A 744 -7.91 -16.64 -13.98
C LYS A 744 -8.85 -15.60 -13.37
N CYS A 745 -9.21 -15.71 -12.08
CA CYS A 745 -10.05 -14.71 -11.41
C CYS A 745 -9.35 -13.35 -11.22
N TYR A 746 -8.01 -13.33 -11.14
CA TYR A 746 -7.22 -12.10 -11.10
C TYR A 746 -7.01 -11.52 -12.51
N GLY A 747 -6.79 -12.39 -13.49
CA GLY A 747 -6.56 -12.05 -14.89
C GLY A 747 -5.10 -11.72 -15.21
N ARG A 748 -4.89 -10.74 -16.09
CA ARG A 748 -3.58 -10.27 -16.55
C ARG A 748 -2.82 -9.55 -15.42
N SER A 749 -1.53 -9.83 -15.31
CA SER A 749 -0.57 -9.03 -14.56
C SER A 749 -0.22 -7.78 -15.35
N MET A 750 -0.53 -6.62 -14.78
CA MET A 750 -0.39 -5.32 -15.44
C MET A 750 1.08 -4.98 -15.78
N ALA A 751 2.04 -5.58 -15.08
CA ALA A 751 3.44 -5.34 -15.36
C ALA A 751 4.03 -6.21 -16.48
N THR A 752 3.51 -7.43 -16.66
CA THR A 752 4.01 -8.37 -17.67
C THR A 752 3.21 -8.32 -18.97
N GLY A 753 1.94 -7.88 -18.91
CA GLY A 753 1.02 -7.94 -20.04
C GLY A 753 0.48 -9.35 -20.31
N LYS A 754 0.80 -10.33 -19.44
CA LYS A 754 0.40 -11.74 -19.55
C LYS A 754 -0.47 -12.14 -18.37
N ILE A 755 -1.13 -13.29 -18.44
CA ILE A 755 -1.84 -13.89 -17.30
C ILE A 755 -0.87 -14.00 -16.11
N VAL A 756 -1.37 -13.71 -14.90
CA VAL A 756 -0.58 -13.74 -13.67
C VAL A 756 -0.03 -15.14 -13.38
N ASP A 757 1.23 -15.20 -12.95
CA ASP A 757 1.89 -16.46 -12.61
C ASP A 757 1.50 -16.96 -11.21
N VAL A 758 1.52 -18.28 -11.04
CA VAL A 758 1.36 -18.90 -9.71
C VAL A 758 2.54 -18.50 -8.83
N GLY A 759 2.24 -17.95 -7.66
CA GLY A 759 3.21 -17.42 -6.71
C GLY A 759 3.33 -15.91 -6.68
N GLU A 760 2.74 -15.17 -7.63
CA GLU A 760 2.80 -13.71 -7.57
C GLU A 760 2.02 -13.18 -6.34
N ALA A 761 2.67 -12.32 -5.56
CA ALA A 761 2.12 -11.72 -4.35
C ALA A 761 1.23 -10.51 -4.68
N VAL A 762 0.09 -10.77 -5.34
CA VAL A 762 -0.83 -9.76 -5.87
C VAL A 762 -1.39 -8.82 -4.81
N GLY A 763 -1.49 -9.26 -3.54
CA GLY A 763 -1.95 -8.40 -2.46
C GLY A 763 -0.99 -7.27 -2.08
N ILE A 764 0.33 -7.51 -2.13
CA ILE A 764 1.33 -6.46 -1.92
C ILE A 764 1.29 -5.46 -3.07
N ILE A 765 1.16 -5.96 -4.31
CA ILE A 765 1.06 -5.10 -5.50
C ILE A 765 -0.17 -4.20 -5.38
N ALA A 766 -1.33 -4.77 -5.04
CA ALA A 766 -2.55 -4.00 -4.83
C ALA A 766 -2.40 -2.92 -3.75
N ALA A 767 -1.81 -3.27 -2.60
CA ALA A 767 -1.59 -2.33 -1.51
C ALA A 767 -0.66 -1.16 -1.91
N GLN A 768 0.42 -1.44 -2.65
CA GLN A 768 1.33 -0.43 -3.16
C GLN A 768 0.65 0.46 -4.21
N SER A 769 -0.05 -0.13 -5.17
CA SER A 769 -0.76 0.59 -6.24
C SER A 769 -1.85 1.53 -5.72
N ILE A 770 -2.50 1.19 -4.61
CA ILE A 770 -3.48 2.06 -3.94
C ILE A 770 -2.75 3.14 -3.11
N GLY A 771 -1.68 2.75 -2.42
CA GLY A 771 -0.98 3.59 -1.45
C GLY A 771 -0.07 4.68 -2.05
N GLU A 772 0.65 4.37 -3.13
CA GLU A 772 1.62 5.25 -3.78
C GLU A 772 1.00 6.56 -4.29
N PRO A 773 -0.14 6.54 -5.01
CA PRO A 773 -0.85 7.77 -5.38
C PRO A 773 -1.49 8.49 -4.18
N GLY A 774 -1.53 7.87 -3.00
CA GLY A 774 -2.07 8.48 -1.78
C GLY A 774 -1.37 9.78 -1.39
N THR A 775 -0.10 9.96 -1.77
CA THR A 775 0.62 11.24 -1.62
C THR A 775 0.08 12.33 -2.53
N GLN A 776 -0.40 11.99 -3.73
CA GLN A 776 -1.00 12.94 -4.65
C GLN A 776 -2.42 13.34 -4.20
N LEU A 777 -3.18 12.37 -3.69
CA LEU A 777 -4.54 12.56 -3.16
C LEU A 777 -4.60 13.47 -1.93
N THR A 778 -3.53 13.52 -1.14
CA THR A 778 -3.45 14.41 0.03
C THR A 778 -3.16 15.86 -0.34
N MET A 779 -2.51 16.10 -1.49
CA MET A 779 -2.10 17.43 -1.96
C MET A 779 -3.14 18.08 -2.89
N ARG A 780 -3.75 17.32 -3.83
CA ARG A 780 -4.68 17.87 -4.84
C ARG A 780 -6.02 18.34 -4.30
N THR A 781 -6.47 17.84 -3.15
CA THR A 781 -7.71 18.27 -2.46
C THR A 781 -7.82 19.77 -2.21
N PHE A 782 -6.71 20.53 -2.24
CA PHE A 782 -6.72 21.97 -1.99
C PHE A 782 -6.38 22.84 -3.20
N HIS A 783 -5.86 22.26 -4.29
CA HIS A 783 -5.66 23.00 -5.54
C HIS A 783 -6.98 23.21 -6.28
N THR A 784 -7.91 22.26 -6.18
CA THR A 784 -9.32 22.44 -6.56
C THR A 784 -10.09 23.29 -5.54
N GLY A 785 -9.59 23.42 -4.31
CA GLY A 785 -10.15 24.27 -3.25
C GLY A 785 -10.08 25.78 -3.51
N GLY A 786 -9.67 26.22 -4.71
CA GLY A 786 -9.85 27.59 -5.19
C GLY A 786 -11.17 27.82 -5.93
N ALA A 787 -11.84 26.76 -6.36
CA ALA A 787 -13.19 26.81 -6.90
C ALA A 787 -14.10 26.05 -5.93
N MET A 788 -14.57 26.74 -4.89
CA MET A 788 -15.76 26.27 -4.17
C MET A 788 -16.91 26.27 -5.19
N LEU A 789 -17.20 25.12 -5.78
CA LEU A 789 -18.51 24.86 -6.36
C LEU A 789 -19.51 24.92 -5.20
N SER A 790 -20.07 26.12 -5.02
CA SER A 790 -21.44 26.38 -4.58
C SER A 790 -22.00 25.42 -3.52
N GLY A 791 -21.85 25.78 -2.24
CA GLY A 791 -22.83 25.43 -1.19
C GLY A 791 -22.93 23.98 -0.70
N GLU A 792 -22.13 23.02 -1.18
CA GLU A 792 -22.21 21.64 -0.68
C GLU A 792 -21.35 21.43 0.58
N THR A 793 -22.02 21.11 1.68
CA THR A 793 -21.44 20.80 3.00
C THR A 793 -20.26 19.83 2.90
N GLN A 794 -19.08 20.24 3.37
CA GLN A 794 -17.89 19.43 3.71
C GLN A 794 -18.00 17.93 3.37
N ILE A 795 -18.03 17.58 2.09
CA ILE A 795 -17.77 16.21 1.66
C ILE A 795 -16.27 16.05 1.86
N THR A 796 -15.86 15.14 2.74
CA THR A 796 -14.46 14.78 2.89
C THR A 796 -14.00 14.23 1.54
N HIS A 797 -13.20 14.99 0.79
CA HIS A 797 -12.59 14.51 -0.45
C HIS A 797 -11.15 14.04 -0.20
N GLY A 798 -10.64 13.19 -1.09
CA GLY A 798 -9.25 12.71 -1.08
C GLY A 798 -8.97 11.61 -0.05
N LEU A 799 -7.75 11.60 0.51
CA LEU A 799 -7.27 10.50 1.37
C LEU A 799 -8.15 10.21 2.61
N PRO A 800 -8.69 11.20 3.35
CA PRO A 800 -9.53 10.91 4.52
C PRO A 800 -10.76 10.06 4.20
N ARG A 801 -11.38 10.27 3.03
CA ARG A 801 -12.53 9.48 2.57
C ARG A 801 -12.14 8.05 2.24
N ILE A 802 -10.99 7.86 1.59
CA ILE A 802 -10.45 6.53 1.31
C ILE A 802 -10.16 5.78 2.62
N VAL A 803 -9.58 6.45 3.61
CA VAL A 803 -9.34 5.86 4.95
C VAL A 803 -10.67 5.54 5.64
N GLU A 804 -11.69 6.39 5.52
CA GLU A 804 -13.03 6.15 6.06
C GLU A 804 -13.68 4.89 5.47
N LEU A 805 -13.62 4.75 4.14
CA LEU A 805 -14.14 3.61 3.38
C LEU A 805 -13.40 2.30 3.74
N PHE A 806 -12.06 2.30 3.71
CA PHE A 806 -11.27 1.11 4.06
C PHE A 806 -11.37 0.73 5.54
N GLU A 807 -11.62 1.68 6.44
CA GLU A 807 -11.89 1.38 7.86
C GLU A 807 -13.37 1.03 8.13
N ALA A 808 -14.22 0.99 7.10
CA ALA A 808 -15.65 0.73 7.19
C ALA A 808 -16.33 1.57 8.30
N ARG A 809 -15.93 2.84 8.38
CA ARG A 809 -16.51 3.81 9.33
C ARG A 809 -17.84 4.29 8.80
N THR A 810 -18.79 4.53 9.71
CA THR A 810 -20.07 5.12 9.32
C THR A 810 -19.85 6.58 8.95
N PRO A 811 -20.26 7.03 7.74
CA PRO A 811 -19.99 8.38 7.26
C PRO A 811 -20.75 9.43 8.07
N LYS A 812 -20.26 10.67 8.04
CA LYS A 812 -21.01 11.82 8.56
C LYS A 812 -22.09 12.20 7.55
N GLY A 813 -23.34 12.36 8.00
CA GLY A 813 -24.47 12.66 7.10
C GLY A 813 -24.92 11.46 6.27
N VAL A 814 -25.17 10.33 6.94
CA VAL A 814 -25.65 9.09 6.30
C VAL A 814 -26.96 9.34 5.54
N ALA A 815 -26.99 8.96 4.28
CA ALA A 815 -28.22 8.87 3.50
C ALA A 815 -28.85 7.49 3.70
N PRO A 816 -30.06 7.38 4.29
CA PRO A 816 -30.76 6.11 4.39
C PRO A 816 -31.12 5.57 2.99
N ILE A 817 -30.94 4.27 2.83
CA ILE A 817 -31.38 3.51 1.67
C ILE A 817 -32.65 2.70 2.02
N ALA A 818 -33.53 2.50 1.04
CA ALA A 818 -34.78 1.79 1.25
C ALA A 818 -34.54 0.29 1.56
N GLU A 819 -35.05 -0.20 2.69
CA GLU A 819 -34.99 -1.62 3.09
C GLU A 819 -35.95 -2.50 2.28
N THR A 820 -37.07 -1.93 1.83
CA THR A 820 -38.14 -2.59 1.10
C THR A 820 -38.55 -1.74 -0.11
N ALA A 821 -39.06 -2.39 -1.17
CA ALA A 821 -39.68 -1.68 -2.27
C ALA A 821 -41.09 -1.24 -1.88
N GLY A 822 -41.47 -0.02 -2.24
CA GLY A 822 -42.74 0.53 -1.80
C GLY A 822 -42.95 1.99 -2.16
N VAL A 823 -44.03 2.57 -1.64
CA VAL A 823 -44.40 3.98 -1.87
C VAL A 823 -43.92 4.84 -0.70
N VAL A 824 -43.25 5.94 -1.04
CA VAL A 824 -42.72 6.90 -0.06
C VAL A 824 -43.81 7.89 0.37
N SER A 825 -43.90 8.13 1.68
CA SER A 825 -44.65 9.27 2.25
C SER A 825 -43.80 10.04 3.26
N PHE A 826 -44.06 11.33 3.43
CA PHE A 826 -43.35 12.15 4.42
C PHE A 826 -44.20 12.45 5.65
N LEU A 827 -43.57 12.33 6.83
CA LEU A 827 -44.19 12.71 8.10
C LEU A 827 -43.29 13.69 8.86
N GLU A 828 -43.83 14.85 9.23
CA GLU A 828 -43.11 15.87 9.98
C GLU A 828 -43.67 15.99 11.41
N ASP A 829 -42.82 15.74 12.39
CA ASP A 829 -43.09 15.72 13.84
C ASP A 829 -42.24 16.83 14.52
N ALA A 830 -42.64 17.29 15.71
CA ALA A 830 -41.81 18.15 16.57
C ALA A 830 -40.37 17.61 16.81
N LYS A 831 -40.15 16.29 16.70
CA LYS A 831 -38.83 15.63 16.79
C LYS A 831 -38.03 15.62 15.48
N GLY A 832 -38.61 15.99 14.34
CA GLY A 832 -37.94 16.03 13.04
C GLY A 832 -38.78 15.49 11.87
N LYS A 833 -38.20 15.51 10.67
CA LYS A 833 -38.82 14.99 9.45
C LYS A 833 -38.49 13.50 9.29
N LYS A 834 -39.45 12.69 8.84
CA LYS A 834 -39.29 11.25 8.61
C LYS A 834 -39.77 10.90 7.21
N ILE A 835 -39.08 9.96 6.57
CA ILE A 835 -39.51 9.32 5.33
C ILE A 835 -40.12 7.97 5.73
N ILE A 836 -41.34 7.67 5.31
CA ILE A 836 -42.03 6.40 5.57
C ILE A 836 -42.15 5.66 4.24
N VAL A 837 -41.59 4.46 4.16
CA VAL A 837 -41.76 3.58 3.00
C VAL A 837 -42.82 2.56 3.35
N THR A 838 -43.92 2.57 2.59
CA THR A 838 -45.01 1.58 2.72
C THR A 838 -44.75 0.44 1.74
N PRO A 839 -44.42 -0.76 2.22
CA PRO A 839 -44.04 -1.88 1.36
C PRO A 839 -45.18 -2.36 0.45
N ASP A 840 -44.85 -2.80 -0.76
CA ASP A 840 -45.81 -3.35 -1.72
C ASP A 840 -46.39 -4.72 -1.28
N ASP A 841 -45.69 -5.43 -0.39
CA ASP A 841 -46.04 -6.78 0.09
C ASP A 841 -46.98 -6.78 1.31
N GLY A 842 -47.39 -5.60 1.78
CA GLY A 842 -48.29 -5.44 2.94
C GLY A 842 -47.61 -5.61 4.30
N SER A 843 -46.27 -5.68 4.35
CA SER A 843 -45.51 -5.66 5.60
C SER A 843 -45.55 -4.27 6.28
N GLU A 844 -45.09 -4.19 7.53
CA GLU A 844 -45.15 -2.95 8.31
C GLU A 844 -44.33 -1.81 7.67
N ALA A 845 -44.89 -0.59 7.70
CA ALA A 845 -44.24 0.58 7.14
C ALA A 845 -42.93 0.92 7.87
N VAL A 846 -41.85 1.15 7.11
CA VAL A 846 -40.53 1.43 7.67
C VAL A 846 -40.28 2.94 7.68
N ALA A 847 -39.99 3.49 8.86
CA ALA A 847 -39.74 4.92 9.04
C ALA A 847 -38.25 5.26 9.19
N TYR A 848 -37.77 6.18 8.35
CA TYR A 848 -36.39 6.68 8.33
C TYR A 848 -36.32 8.13 8.83
N PRO A 849 -35.65 8.40 9.96
CA PRO A 849 -35.48 9.76 10.45
C PRO A 849 -34.47 10.55 9.60
N ILE A 850 -34.84 11.77 9.21
CA ILE A 850 -33.97 12.68 8.43
C ILE A 850 -33.93 14.08 9.08
N THR A 851 -32.84 14.81 8.83
CA THR A 851 -32.72 16.19 9.31
C THR A 851 -33.42 17.16 8.35
N ARG A 852 -33.98 18.26 8.88
CA ARG A 852 -34.66 19.29 8.07
C ARG A 852 -33.77 19.95 7.01
N ARG A 853 -32.44 19.89 7.17
CA ARG A 853 -31.45 20.49 6.25
C ARG A 853 -31.06 19.57 5.09
N GLN A 854 -31.39 18.29 5.14
CA GLN A 854 -31.03 17.34 4.08
C GLN A 854 -31.93 17.54 2.87
N LYS A 855 -31.31 17.64 1.69
CA LYS A 855 -32.01 17.71 0.40
C LYS A 855 -32.55 16.32 0.03
N LEU A 856 -33.84 16.25 -0.26
CA LEU A 856 -34.51 15.01 -0.67
C LEU A 856 -34.16 14.68 -2.12
N LYS A 857 -34.00 13.39 -2.44
CA LYS A 857 -33.88 12.89 -3.83
C LYS A 857 -35.19 12.31 -4.36
N VAL A 858 -36.13 12.01 -3.48
CA VAL A 858 -37.42 11.39 -3.80
C VAL A 858 -38.58 12.33 -3.50
N GLU A 859 -39.66 12.19 -4.27
CA GLU A 859 -40.91 12.93 -4.15
C GLU A 859 -41.97 12.15 -3.35
N ASP A 860 -43.01 12.85 -2.90
CA ASP A 860 -44.10 12.25 -2.11
C ASP A 860 -44.97 11.39 -3.04
N GLY A 861 -45.23 10.14 -2.67
CA GLY A 861 -45.90 9.17 -3.53
C GLY A 861 -45.01 8.52 -4.58
N GLN A 862 -43.70 8.82 -4.63
CA GLN A 862 -42.77 8.12 -5.51
C GLN A 862 -42.58 6.67 -5.06
N ARG A 863 -42.55 5.74 -6.02
CA ARG A 863 -42.20 4.35 -5.78
C ARG A 863 -40.68 4.19 -5.76
N VAL A 864 -40.17 3.58 -4.69
CA VAL A 864 -38.74 3.30 -4.51
C VAL A 864 -38.45 1.80 -4.57
N THR A 865 -37.28 1.47 -5.06
CA THR A 865 -36.74 0.11 -5.09
C THR A 865 -35.82 -0.18 -3.90
N VAL A 866 -35.58 -1.46 -3.60
CA VAL A 866 -34.68 -1.85 -2.49
C VAL A 866 -33.27 -1.31 -2.76
N GLY A 867 -32.72 -0.60 -1.77
CA GLY A 867 -31.40 0.02 -1.86
C GLY A 867 -31.37 1.42 -2.47
N GLU A 868 -32.51 1.96 -2.90
CA GLU A 868 -32.59 3.30 -3.48
C GLU A 868 -32.31 4.39 -2.44
N VAL A 869 -31.54 5.41 -2.85
CA VAL A 869 -31.09 6.49 -1.97
C VAL A 869 -32.14 7.59 -1.93
N MET A 870 -32.68 7.86 -0.73
CA MET A 870 -33.81 8.80 -0.58
C MET A 870 -33.39 10.26 -0.35
N VAL A 871 -32.15 10.51 0.09
CA VAL A 871 -31.64 11.86 0.39
C VAL A 871 -30.23 12.04 -0.15
N VAL A 872 -29.80 13.28 -0.37
CA VAL A 872 -28.41 13.59 -0.72
C VAL A 872 -27.51 13.31 0.50
N GLY A 873 -26.51 12.44 0.32
CA GLY A 873 -25.53 12.09 1.36
C GLY A 873 -24.77 10.80 1.03
N ALA A 874 -23.86 10.42 1.92
CA ALA A 874 -23.05 9.21 1.77
C ALA A 874 -23.80 7.98 2.28
N ILE A 875 -23.69 6.85 1.58
CA ILE A 875 -24.28 5.58 1.97
C ILE A 875 -23.38 4.90 3.02
N ASP A 876 -23.96 4.30 4.07
CA ASP A 876 -23.20 3.45 5.00
C ASP A 876 -23.03 2.03 4.41
N PRO A 877 -21.80 1.55 4.15
CA PRO A 877 -21.56 0.20 3.64
C PRO A 877 -22.16 -0.92 4.51
N LYS A 878 -22.36 -0.67 5.82
CA LYS A 878 -23.00 -1.64 6.73
C LYS A 878 -24.50 -1.77 6.47
N GLN A 879 -25.16 -0.70 6.03
CA GLN A 879 -26.55 -0.74 5.61
C GLN A 879 -26.67 -1.52 4.30
N VAL A 880 -25.78 -1.25 3.34
CA VAL A 880 -25.69 -1.99 2.06
C VAL A 880 -25.51 -3.49 2.32
N LEU A 881 -24.64 -3.88 3.25
CA LEU A 881 -24.43 -5.29 3.59
C LEU A 881 -25.67 -5.97 4.15
N ARG A 882 -26.41 -5.27 4.99
CA ARG A 882 -27.62 -5.81 5.62
C ARG A 882 -28.76 -5.94 4.63
N ILE A 883 -28.89 -5.01 3.68
CA ILE A 883 -30.05 -4.87 2.80
C ILE A 883 -29.81 -5.57 1.45
N LEU A 884 -28.69 -5.28 0.78
CA LEU A 884 -28.37 -5.77 -0.56
C LEU A 884 -27.38 -6.95 -0.56
N GLY A 885 -26.83 -7.29 0.60
CA GLY A 885 -25.91 -8.41 0.77
C GLY A 885 -24.44 -8.11 0.49
N PRO A 886 -23.56 -9.13 0.61
CA PRO A 886 -22.12 -8.95 0.58
C PRO A 886 -21.61 -8.53 -0.80
N ARG A 887 -22.16 -9.09 -1.88
CA ARG A 887 -21.73 -8.80 -3.25
C ARG A 887 -21.91 -7.33 -3.59
N GLN A 888 -23.11 -6.79 -3.34
CA GLN A 888 -23.42 -5.41 -3.66
C GLN A 888 -22.62 -4.43 -2.79
N THR A 889 -22.29 -4.81 -1.55
CA THR A 889 -21.42 -4.02 -0.67
C THR A 889 -20.01 -3.93 -1.21
N GLN A 890 -19.48 -5.04 -1.74
CA GLN A 890 -18.14 -5.05 -2.35
C GLN A 890 -18.09 -4.15 -3.58
N ILE A 891 -19.08 -4.25 -4.47
CA ILE A 891 -19.18 -3.41 -5.67
C ILE A 891 -19.32 -1.93 -5.28
N HIS A 892 -20.19 -1.62 -4.32
CA HIS A 892 -20.36 -0.26 -3.81
C HIS A 892 -19.05 0.33 -3.27
N LEU A 893 -18.30 -0.43 -2.45
CA LEU A 893 -17.00 0.02 -1.94
C LEU A 893 -15.98 0.24 -3.04
N VAL A 894 -15.90 -0.65 -4.04
CA VAL A 894 -14.98 -0.49 -5.18
C VAL A 894 -15.32 0.79 -5.96
N ASN A 895 -16.59 1.01 -6.27
CA ASN A 895 -17.04 2.18 -7.02
C ASN A 895 -16.77 3.49 -6.28
N GLU A 896 -17.12 3.57 -4.99
CA GLU A 896 -16.87 4.77 -4.16
C GLU A 896 -15.38 5.09 -4.04
N ILE A 897 -14.54 4.08 -3.86
CA ILE A 897 -13.09 4.28 -3.78
C ILE A 897 -12.56 4.76 -5.14
N GLN A 898 -13.00 4.12 -6.23
CA GLN A 898 -12.60 4.52 -7.58
C GLN A 898 -13.03 5.92 -7.94
N GLU A 899 -14.23 6.35 -7.56
CA GLU A 899 -14.71 7.71 -7.78
C GLU A 899 -13.79 8.74 -7.12
N VAL A 900 -13.31 8.47 -5.90
CA VAL A 900 -12.34 9.36 -5.22
C VAL A 900 -11.02 9.43 -6.00
N TYR A 901 -10.47 8.31 -6.48
CA TYR A 901 -9.24 8.33 -7.28
C TYR A 901 -9.43 9.03 -8.64
N ARG A 902 -10.54 8.76 -9.33
CA ARG A 902 -10.90 9.36 -10.63
C ARG A 902 -11.12 10.87 -10.50
N SER A 903 -11.79 11.33 -9.44
CA SER A 903 -11.99 12.77 -9.17
C SER A 903 -10.66 13.54 -9.04
N GLN A 904 -9.57 12.84 -8.73
CA GLN A 904 -8.23 13.40 -8.60
C GLN A 904 -7.34 13.10 -9.81
N GLY A 905 -7.89 12.49 -10.88
CA GLY A 905 -7.17 12.15 -12.11
C GLY A 905 -6.13 11.04 -11.93
N VAL A 906 -6.35 10.12 -10.99
CA VAL A 906 -5.49 8.96 -10.75
C VAL A 906 -6.19 7.71 -11.27
N ASN A 907 -5.55 7.00 -12.20
CA ASN A 907 -6.05 5.76 -12.76
C ASN A 907 -5.45 4.56 -12.00
N ILE A 908 -6.31 3.76 -11.38
CA ILE A 908 -5.96 2.50 -10.71
C ILE A 908 -6.90 1.44 -11.25
N HIS A 909 -6.41 0.22 -11.46
CA HIS A 909 -7.28 -0.88 -11.86
C HIS A 909 -8.13 -1.40 -10.69
N ASP A 910 -9.43 -1.64 -10.94
CA ASP A 910 -10.41 -2.14 -9.97
C ASP A 910 -9.94 -3.39 -9.20
N LYS A 911 -9.21 -4.31 -9.84
CA LYS A 911 -8.77 -5.58 -9.24
C LYS A 911 -7.95 -5.38 -7.96
N HIS A 912 -7.19 -4.28 -7.87
CA HIS A 912 -6.42 -3.95 -6.68
C HIS A 912 -7.32 -3.62 -5.50
N ILE A 913 -8.37 -2.83 -5.73
CA ILE A 913 -9.34 -2.46 -4.69
C ILE A 913 -10.18 -3.68 -4.31
N GLU A 914 -10.59 -4.49 -5.29
CA GLU A 914 -11.32 -5.73 -5.06
C GLU A 914 -10.55 -6.71 -4.15
N ILE A 915 -9.22 -6.80 -4.28
CA ILE A 915 -8.39 -7.63 -3.39
C ILE A 915 -8.54 -7.18 -1.93
N ILE A 916 -8.45 -5.88 -1.67
CA ILE A 916 -8.56 -5.32 -0.32
C ILE A 916 -9.98 -5.51 0.23
N VAL A 917 -10.99 -5.20 -0.58
CA VAL A 917 -12.41 -5.32 -0.23
C VAL A 917 -12.80 -6.78 0.04
N ARG A 918 -12.21 -7.75 -0.67
CA ARG A 918 -12.38 -9.17 -0.35
C ARG A 918 -11.87 -9.51 1.06
N GLN A 919 -10.73 -8.96 1.48
CA GLN A 919 -10.20 -9.21 2.82
C GLN A 919 -11.07 -8.56 3.91
N MET A 920 -11.73 -7.43 3.62
CA MET A 920 -12.65 -6.76 4.55
C MET A 920 -13.93 -7.58 4.85
N LEU A 921 -14.35 -8.46 3.93
CA LEU A 921 -15.56 -9.30 4.04
C LEU A 921 -15.25 -10.81 4.13
N LYS A 922 -14.05 -11.17 4.60
CA LYS A 922 -13.60 -12.57 4.68
C LYS A 922 -14.22 -13.36 5.85
N ARG A 923 -14.76 -12.68 6.87
CA ARG A 923 -15.25 -13.32 8.11
C ARG A 923 -16.77 -13.34 8.23
N ILE A 924 -17.27 -14.37 8.91
CA ILE A 924 -18.66 -14.55 9.30
C ILE A 924 -18.72 -14.62 10.81
N THR A 925 -19.66 -13.88 11.42
CA THR A 925 -20.03 -14.06 12.81
C THR A 925 -21.07 -15.18 12.92
N VAL A 926 -20.77 -16.23 13.67
CA VAL A 926 -21.72 -17.33 13.91
C VAL A 926 -22.83 -16.81 14.85
N LEU A 927 -24.09 -16.94 14.42
CA LEU A 927 -25.25 -16.59 15.25
C LEU A 927 -25.71 -17.81 16.05
N GLU A 928 -25.96 -18.90 15.33
CA GLU A 928 -26.38 -20.18 15.88
C GLU A 928 -25.51 -21.27 15.25
N PRO A 929 -24.79 -22.06 16.04
CA PRO A 929 -23.85 -23.06 15.51
C PRO A 929 -24.56 -24.29 14.92
N GLY A 930 -25.83 -24.53 15.23
CA GLY A 930 -26.51 -25.77 14.86
C GLY A 930 -25.76 -26.98 15.42
N ASP A 931 -25.55 -27.99 14.57
CA ASP A 931 -24.73 -29.17 14.88
C ASP A 931 -23.29 -29.05 14.33
N ALA A 932 -22.88 -27.87 13.85
CA ALA A 932 -21.54 -27.63 13.35
C ALA A 932 -20.56 -27.34 14.50
N ASP A 933 -19.30 -27.74 14.36
CA ASP A 933 -18.23 -27.54 15.35
C ASP A 933 -17.73 -26.08 15.38
N MET A 934 -18.58 -25.18 15.86
CA MET A 934 -18.35 -23.74 15.96
C MET A 934 -19.01 -23.16 17.21
N LEU A 935 -18.48 -22.06 17.74
CA LEU A 935 -19.08 -21.39 18.90
C LEU A 935 -20.01 -20.23 18.50
N PRO A 936 -21.13 -20.01 19.23
CA PRO A 936 -21.95 -18.82 19.04
C PRO A 936 -21.13 -17.55 19.26
N GLY A 937 -21.23 -16.58 18.35
CA GLY A 937 -20.47 -15.33 18.39
C GLY A 937 -19.00 -15.45 17.99
N GLU A 938 -18.55 -16.63 17.57
CA GLU A 938 -17.21 -16.81 16.99
C GLU A 938 -17.11 -16.12 15.63
N LEU A 939 -15.93 -15.55 15.38
CA LEU A 939 -15.56 -14.98 14.08
C LEU A 939 -14.76 -16.01 13.31
N VAL A 940 -15.39 -16.63 12.31
CA VAL A 940 -14.80 -17.70 11.50
C VAL A 940 -14.57 -17.22 10.07
N ASP A 941 -13.63 -17.87 9.37
CA ASP A 941 -13.45 -17.65 7.94
C ASP A 941 -14.68 -18.12 7.16
N ARG A 942 -15.09 -17.38 6.12
CA ARG A 942 -16.25 -17.73 5.30
C ARG A 942 -16.15 -19.13 4.70
N LEU A 943 -14.98 -19.52 4.19
CA LEU A 943 -14.78 -20.82 3.56
C LEU A 943 -14.81 -21.95 4.59
N ARG A 944 -14.27 -21.70 5.80
CA ARG A 944 -14.39 -22.65 6.92
C ARG A 944 -15.85 -22.82 7.34
N PHE A 945 -16.60 -21.73 7.46
CA PHE A 945 -18.02 -21.75 7.79
C PHE A 945 -18.84 -22.56 6.76
N GLU A 946 -18.61 -22.31 5.46
CA GLU A 946 -19.28 -23.05 4.38
C GLU A 946 -18.90 -24.54 4.39
N ALA A 947 -17.63 -24.87 4.66
CA ALA A 947 -17.15 -26.25 4.73
C ALA A 947 -17.75 -27.02 5.93
N GLU A 948 -17.74 -26.44 7.13
CA GLU A 948 -18.32 -27.07 8.33
C GLU A 948 -19.84 -27.24 8.20
N ASN A 949 -20.54 -26.26 7.64
CA ASN A 949 -21.96 -26.41 7.34
C ASN A 949 -22.24 -27.53 6.34
N ARG A 950 -21.44 -27.63 5.27
CA ARG A 950 -21.59 -28.73 4.30
C ARG A 950 -21.37 -30.09 4.96
N LYS A 951 -20.40 -30.20 5.89
CA LYS A 951 -20.19 -31.43 6.67
C LYS A 951 -21.37 -31.75 7.59
N ALA A 952 -21.88 -30.77 8.34
CA ALA A 952 -23.01 -30.97 9.24
C ALA A 952 -24.27 -31.44 8.49
N VAL A 953 -24.56 -30.81 7.34
CA VAL A 953 -25.69 -31.22 6.48
C VAL A 953 -25.47 -32.60 5.86
N ALA A 954 -24.25 -32.92 5.43
CA ALA A 954 -23.93 -34.25 4.89
C ALA A 954 -24.08 -35.36 5.95
N ALA A 955 -23.89 -35.04 7.23
CA ALA A 955 -24.16 -35.93 8.36
C ALA A 955 -25.65 -35.97 8.78
N GLY A 956 -26.54 -35.24 8.10
CA GLY A 956 -27.97 -35.18 8.40
C GLY A 956 -28.37 -34.22 9.53
N GLY A 957 -27.43 -33.39 10.02
CA GLY A 957 -27.66 -32.41 11.08
C GLY A 957 -28.14 -31.04 10.58
N LYS A 958 -28.38 -30.12 11.51
CA LYS A 958 -28.73 -28.72 11.24
C LYS A 958 -27.49 -27.88 10.96
N ALA A 959 -27.49 -27.15 9.84
CA ALA A 959 -26.44 -26.21 9.50
C ALA A 959 -26.38 -25.02 10.48
N ALA A 960 -25.19 -24.46 10.67
CA ALA A 960 -25.02 -23.22 11.41
C ALA A 960 -25.57 -22.02 10.62
N SER A 961 -26.15 -21.07 11.35
CA SER A 961 -26.55 -19.75 10.85
C SER A 961 -25.49 -18.71 11.23
N GLY A 962 -25.09 -17.90 10.26
CA GLY A 962 -24.04 -16.91 10.42
C GLY A 962 -24.32 -15.66 9.59
N ARG A 963 -23.83 -14.52 10.05
CA ARG A 963 -23.96 -13.23 9.37
C ARG A 963 -22.58 -12.78 8.86
N PRO A 964 -22.44 -12.37 7.59
CA PRO A 964 -21.21 -11.74 7.10
C PRO A 964 -20.87 -10.48 7.91
N GLU A 965 -19.60 -10.32 8.28
CA GLU A 965 -19.13 -9.15 9.03
C GLU A 965 -18.21 -8.29 8.15
N LEU A 966 -18.62 -7.07 7.85
CA LEU A 966 -17.75 -6.06 7.24
C LEU A 966 -16.82 -5.49 8.31
N MET A 967 -15.52 -5.71 8.13
CA MET A 967 -14.47 -5.20 9.01
C MET A 967 -13.63 -4.15 8.30
N GLY A 968 -13.25 -3.10 9.03
CA GLY A 968 -12.21 -2.19 8.55
C GLY A 968 -10.86 -2.89 8.46
N ILE A 969 -9.97 -2.41 7.59
CA ILE A 969 -8.66 -3.01 7.32
C ILE A 969 -7.84 -3.23 8.61
N THR A 970 -7.89 -2.31 9.58
CA THR A 970 -7.16 -2.48 10.86
C THR A 970 -7.70 -3.65 11.69
N LYS A 971 -9.01 -3.88 11.68
CA LYS A 971 -9.63 -5.01 12.40
C LYS A 971 -9.38 -6.32 11.65
N ALA A 972 -9.42 -6.28 10.31
CA ALA A 972 -9.17 -7.45 9.46
C ALA A 972 -7.73 -7.98 9.60
N SER A 973 -6.71 -7.11 9.68
CA SER A 973 -5.31 -7.53 9.85
C SER A 973 -5.02 -8.16 11.21
N LEU A 974 -5.73 -7.74 12.27
CA LEU A 974 -5.65 -8.35 13.60
C LEU A 974 -6.39 -9.68 13.69
N ALA A 975 -7.36 -9.91 12.80
CA ALA A 975 -8.13 -11.15 12.70
C ALA A 975 -7.49 -12.15 11.73
N THR A 976 -6.18 -12.07 11.51
CA THR A 976 -5.41 -13.06 10.73
C THR A 976 -5.25 -14.37 11.50
N GLU A 977 -4.98 -15.46 10.80
CA GLU A 977 -4.79 -16.78 11.44
C GLU A 977 -3.40 -16.93 12.05
N SER A 978 -2.39 -16.25 11.48
CA SER A 978 -1.04 -16.18 12.04
C SER A 978 -0.99 -15.20 13.22
N TRP A 979 -0.65 -15.71 14.40
CA TRP A 979 -0.43 -14.86 15.57
C TRP A 979 0.90 -14.10 15.48
N LEU A 980 1.92 -14.64 14.79
CA LEU A 980 3.20 -13.95 14.56
C LEU A 980 3.02 -12.69 13.71
N SER A 981 2.25 -12.82 12.63
CA SER A 981 1.90 -11.70 11.77
C SER A 981 1.12 -10.63 12.53
N ALA A 982 0.05 -11.03 13.23
CA ALA A 982 -0.77 -10.12 14.03
C ALA A 982 0.04 -9.41 15.13
N ALA A 983 0.92 -10.12 15.85
CA ALA A 983 1.74 -9.59 16.94
C ALA A 983 2.74 -8.53 16.46
N SER A 984 3.27 -8.70 15.24
CA SER A 984 4.18 -7.73 14.60
C SER A 984 3.46 -6.44 14.13
N PHE A 985 2.14 -6.52 13.91
CA PHE A 985 1.31 -5.39 13.51
C PHE A 985 1.03 -4.47 14.68
N GLN A 986 0.06 -4.76 15.54
CA GLN A 986 -0.34 -3.92 16.68
C GLN A 986 -0.82 -4.79 17.84
N GLU A 987 -0.91 -4.20 19.04
CA GLU A 987 -1.47 -4.87 20.23
C GLU A 987 -0.79 -6.22 20.56
N THR A 988 0.55 -6.29 20.39
CA THR A 988 1.38 -7.48 20.57
C THR A 988 1.03 -8.26 21.83
N THR A 989 0.88 -7.58 22.98
CA THR A 989 0.53 -8.21 24.26
C THR A 989 -0.83 -8.92 24.21
N ARG A 990 -1.84 -8.31 23.58
CA ARG A 990 -3.18 -8.92 23.46
C ARG A 990 -3.15 -10.16 22.57
N VAL A 991 -2.44 -10.08 21.44
CA VAL A 991 -2.32 -11.19 20.48
C VAL A 991 -1.58 -12.38 21.10
N LEU A 992 -0.44 -12.14 21.76
CA LEU A 992 0.33 -13.21 22.40
C LEU A 992 -0.45 -13.86 23.55
N THR A 993 -1.22 -13.08 24.31
CA THR A 993 -2.07 -13.62 25.39
C THR A 993 -3.16 -14.53 24.83
N ASP A 994 -3.89 -14.10 23.79
CA ASP A 994 -4.96 -14.90 23.17
C ASP A 994 -4.40 -16.18 22.49
N ALA A 995 -3.23 -16.08 21.86
CA ALA A 995 -2.54 -17.22 21.25
C ALA A 995 -2.07 -18.23 22.29
N ALA A 996 -1.49 -17.77 23.41
CA ALA A 996 -1.08 -18.65 24.51
C ALA A 996 -2.28 -19.34 25.18
N LEU A 997 -3.39 -18.61 25.39
CA LEU A 997 -4.61 -19.16 25.98
C LEU A 997 -5.24 -20.28 25.14
N SER A 998 -5.14 -20.17 23.82
CA SER A 998 -5.77 -21.13 22.90
C SER A 998 -4.77 -22.14 22.31
N GLU A 999 -3.53 -22.18 22.82
CA GLU A 999 -2.44 -23.05 22.32
C GLU A 999 -2.30 -23.00 20.79
N LYS A 1000 -2.36 -21.80 20.20
CA LYS A 1000 -2.39 -21.64 18.74
C LYS A 1000 -1.07 -22.05 18.10
N SER A 1001 -1.12 -22.99 17.15
CA SER A 1001 -0.03 -23.29 16.22
C SER A 1001 -0.06 -22.36 15.00
N ASP A 1002 1.09 -21.80 14.62
CA ASP A 1002 1.20 -20.98 13.40
C ASP A 1002 1.66 -21.84 12.21
N PRO A 1003 0.88 -21.91 11.10
CA PRO A 1003 1.23 -22.74 9.95
C PRO A 1003 2.28 -22.11 9.02
N LEU A 1004 2.70 -20.85 9.25
CA LEU A 1004 3.72 -20.14 8.47
C LEU A 1004 3.41 -20.06 6.95
N LEU A 1005 2.14 -19.90 6.60
CA LEU A 1005 1.66 -19.81 5.21
C LEU A 1005 1.74 -18.39 4.63
N GLY A 1006 1.89 -17.37 5.49
CA GLY A 1006 2.01 -15.97 5.11
C GLY A 1006 3.45 -15.55 4.85
N LEU A 1007 3.61 -14.31 4.39
CA LEU A 1007 4.94 -13.78 4.04
C LEU A 1007 5.72 -13.33 5.28
N LYS A 1008 5.03 -12.68 6.21
CA LYS A 1008 5.67 -11.93 7.30
C LYS A 1008 6.29 -12.84 8.36
N GLU A 1009 5.61 -13.94 8.69
CA GLU A 1009 6.14 -14.92 9.64
C GLU A 1009 7.47 -15.52 9.14
N ASN A 1010 7.53 -15.87 7.85
CA ASN A 1010 8.73 -16.45 7.24
C ASN A 1010 9.89 -15.43 7.23
N VAL A 1011 9.62 -14.16 6.94
CA VAL A 1011 10.63 -13.08 7.03
C VAL A 1011 11.14 -12.90 8.46
N ILE A 1012 10.25 -12.94 9.46
CA ILE A 1012 10.62 -12.81 10.88
C ILE A 1012 11.55 -13.96 11.32
N ILE A 1013 11.24 -15.18 10.89
CA ILE A 1013 12.01 -16.39 11.22
C ILE A 1013 13.31 -16.47 10.42
N GLY A 1014 13.36 -15.86 9.23
CA GLY A 1014 14.50 -15.97 8.30
C GLY A 1014 14.40 -17.16 7.35
N LYS A 1015 13.17 -17.60 7.02
CA LYS A 1015 12.88 -18.62 6.02
C LYS A 1015 12.44 -17.96 4.71
N LEU A 1016 12.62 -18.66 3.58
CA LEU A 1016 12.08 -18.26 2.29
C LEU A 1016 10.56 -18.04 2.37
N ILE A 1017 10.09 -16.96 1.76
CA ILE A 1017 8.66 -16.65 1.71
C ILE A 1017 7.91 -17.65 0.81
N PRO A 1018 6.67 -18.03 1.14
CA PRO A 1018 5.88 -18.96 0.34
C PRO A 1018 5.22 -18.28 -0.88
N ALA A 1019 5.97 -17.43 -1.59
CA ALA A 1019 5.57 -16.69 -2.79
C ALA A 1019 6.78 -16.55 -3.73
N GLY A 1020 6.51 -16.25 -5.00
CA GLY A 1020 7.53 -16.23 -6.05
C GLY A 1020 8.31 -17.55 -6.09
N THR A 1021 9.62 -17.45 -6.25
CA THR A 1021 10.60 -18.56 -6.27
C THR A 1021 10.61 -19.41 -4.99
N GLY A 1022 10.13 -18.88 -3.85
CA GLY A 1022 10.08 -19.60 -2.58
C GLY A 1022 8.92 -20.60 -2.47
N LEU A 1023 8.01 -20.66 -3.44
CA LEU A 1023 6.99 -21.72 -3.52
C LEU A 1023 7.63 -23.10 -3.71
N ALA A 1024 7.04 -24.12 -3.08
CA ALA A 1024 7.50 -25.52 -3.22
C ALA A 1024 7.54 -25.99 -4.69
N ARG A 1025 6.63 -25.49 -5.54
CA ARG A 1025 6.58 -25.76 -6.99
C ARG A 1025 7.89 -25.40 -7.70
N TYR A 1026 8.53 -24.29 -7.33
CA TYR A 1026 9.76 -23.81 -7.96
C TYR A 1026 11.02 -24.19 -7.16
N ARG A 1027 10.89 -24.34 -5.84
CA ARG A 1027 12.00 -24.68 -4.96
C ARG A 1027 12.50 -26.12 -5.13
N ASN A 1028 11.60 -27.05 -5.42
CA ASN A 1028 11.92 -28.48 -5.47
C ASN A 1028 12.11 -28.99 -6.91
N VAL A 1029 12.52 -28.13 -7.83
CA VAL A 1029 12.78 -28.49 -9.23
C VAL A 1029 14.07 -29.28 -9.32
N ARG A 1030 14.04 -30.42 -10.02
CA ARG A 1030 15.23 -31.18 -10.41
C ARG A 1030 15.55 -30.88 -11.86
N VAL A 1031 16.75 -30.36 -12.11
CA VAL A 1031 17.25 -30.12 -13.46
C VAL A 1031 18.17 -31.28 -13.80
N GLU A 1032 17.78 -32.08 -14.79
CA GLU A 1032 18.60 -33.17 -15.31
C GLU A 1032 19.06 -32.81 -16.73
N PRO A 1033 20.36 -32.93 -17.05
CA PRO A 1033 20.81 -32.70 -18.41
C PRO A 1033 20.21 -33.77 -19.33
N THR A 1034 19.80 -33.35 -20.53
CA THR A 1034 19.34 -34.27 -21.57
C THR A 1034 20.44 -35.26 -21.93
N GLU A 1035 20.09 -36.43 -22.48
CA GLU A 1035 21.09 -37.43 -22.88
C GLU A 1035 22.08 -36.87 -23.92
N GLU A 1036 21.62 -35.99 -24.80
CA GLU A 1036 22.44 -35.26 -25.77
C GLU A 1036 23.46 -34.34 -25.07
N ALA A 1037 23.04 -33.59 -24.03
CA ALA A 1037 23.93 -32.74 -23.27
C ALA A 1037 24.95 -33.55 -22.45
N LYS A 1038 24.54 -34.70 -21.89
CA LYS A 1038 25.46 -35.64 -21.24
C LYS A 1038 26.49 -36.16 -22.24
N ALA A 1039 26.06 -36.60 -23.41
CA ALA A 1039 26.96 -37.10 -24.47
C ALA A 1039 27.93 -36.02 -24.97
N ALA A 1040 27.48 -34.76 -25.12
CA ALA A 1040 28.33 -33.64 -25.51
C ALA A 1040 29.41 -33.30 -24.46
N VAL A 1041 29.09 -33.39 -23.16
CA VAL A 1041 30.07 -33.22 -22.08
C VAL A 1041 31.09 -34.35 -22.08
N TYR A 1042 30.66 -35.60 -22.31
CA TYR A 1042 31.58 -36.73 -22.46
C TYR A 1042 32.48 -36.60 -23.71
N ALA A 1043 31.93 -36.15 -24.84
CA ALA A 1043 32.71 -35.91 -26.07
C ALA A 1043 33.74 -34.78 -25.91
N ALA A 1044 33.44 -33.74 -25.12
CA ALA A 1044 34.38 -32.67 -24.81
C ALA A 1044 35.53 -33.12 -23.87
N TYR A 1045 35.34 -34.21 -23.12
CA TYR A 1045 36.41 -34.82 -22.31
C TYR A 1045 37.35 -35.71 -23.15
N ASP A 1046 36.85 -36.32 -24.24
CA ASP A 1046 37.67 -37.14 -25.15
C ASP A 1046 38.59 -36.31 -26.08
N GLU A 1047 38.37 -34.99 -26.21
CA GLU A 1047 39.23 -34.11 -27.03
C GLU A 1047 40.55 -33.69 -26.34
N TYR A 1048 40.73 -33.98 -25.05
CA TYR A 1048 42.03 -33.89 -24.37
C TYR A 1048 42.73 -35.25 -24.37
N ASP A 1049 43.02 -35.75 -25.57
CA ASP A 1049 43.85 -36.94 -25.73
C ASP A 1049 45.29 -36.62 -25.31
N PHE A 1050 45.79 -37.45 -24.39
CA PHE A 1050 47.07 -37.33 -23.73
C PHE A 1050 48.23 -37.33 -24.75
N THR A 1051 49.00 -36.25 -24.82
CA THR A 1051 50.40 -36.36 -25.26
C THR A 1051 51.19 -37.09 -24.15
N PRO A 1052 51.88 -38.21 -24.42
CA PRO A 1052 52.63 -38.90 -23.39
C PRO A 1052 53.90 -38.10 -23.07
N PHE A 1053 53.87 -37.33 -21.98
CA PHE A 1053 55.05 -36.70 -21.41
C PHE A 1053 55.64 -37.59 -20.31
N GLU A 1054 56.95 -37.78 -20.38
CA GLU A 1054 57.76 -38.61 -19.50
C GLU A 1054 57.61 -38.25 -18.01
N GLN A 1055 57.83 -39.28 -17.19
CA GLN A 1055 57.86 -39.30 -15.74
C GLN A 1055 58.56 -38.08 -15.10
N SER A 1056 57.86 -37.36 -14.21
CA SER A 1056 58.28 -37.06 -12.82
C SER A 1056 57.41 -35.98 -12.18
N GLY A 1057 56.75 -36.32 -11.06
CA GLY A 1057 56.02 -35.34 -10.23
C GLY A 1057 54.88 -35.96 -9.43
N SER A 1058 55.18 -36.53 -8.27
CA SER A 1058 54.22 -37.08 -7.32
C SER A 1058 53.40 -35.98 -6.65
N GLY A 1059 52.10 -35.94 -6.94
CA GLY A 1059 51.10 -35.19 -6.18
C GLY A 1059 49.70 -35.63 -6.60
N GLU A 1060 49.06 -36.48 -5.78
CA GLU A 1060 47.66 -36.86 -5.96
C GLU A 1060 46.76 -35.62 -5.95
N ALA A 1061 46.06 -35.38 -7.04
CA ALA A 1061 44.97 -34.42 -7.09
C ALA A 1061 43.77 -35.02 -6.33
N ILE A 1062 43.51 -34.49 -5.14
CA ILE A 1062 42.35 -34.87 -4.30
C ILE A 1062 41.07 -34.46 -5.03
N ARG A 1063 40.19 -35.44 -5.32
CA ARG A 1063 38.85 -35.21 -5.87
C ARG A 1063 37.92 -34.66 -4.78
N LEU A 1064 37.08 -33.70 -5.16
CA LEU A 1064 36.25 -32.88 -4.28
C LEU A 1064 35.00 -33.58 -3.70
N ASP A 1065 34.90 -34.90 -3.80
CA ASP A 1065 33.69 -35.67 -3.44
C ASP A 1065 33.74 -36.36 -2.06
N GLU A 1066 34.82 -36.19 -1.27
CA GLU A 1066 34.99 -36.86 0.03
C GLU A 1066 34.88 -35.94 1.28
N PHE A 1067 34.04 -34.90 1.26
CA PHE A 1067 33.84 -34.05 2.45
C PHE A 1067 32.42 -33.99 3.03
N GLU A 1068 31.54 -34.93 2.69
CA GLU A 1068 30.21 -35.05 3.34
C GLU A 1068 29.89 -36.45 3.87
N SER A 1069 30.81 -37.07 4.63
CA SER A 1069 30.42 -38.12 5.57
C SER A 1069 31.50 -38.41 6.60
N ASP A 1070 31.73 -37.50 7.55
CA ASP A 1070 32.10 -37.88 8.94
C ASP A 1070 32.15 -36.66 9.87
N ALA A 1071 30.99 -36.30 10.40
CA ALA A 1071 30.87 -35.52 11.63
C ALA A 1071 29.57 -35.85 12.36
N ARG A 1072 29.39 -37.14 12.68
CA ARG A 1072 28.54 -37.58 13.80
C ARG A 1072 29.47 -38.21 14.84
N GLY A 1073 29.76 -37.50 15.93
CA GLY A 1073 30.52 -38.10 17.03
C GLY A 1073 31.11 -37.15 18.07
N LYS A 1074 30.28 -36.35 18.75
CA LYS A 1074 30.24 -36.10 20.22
C LYS A 1074 29.49 -34.81 20.54
#